data_AF-A0A1H3RP59-F1
#
_entry.id   AF-A0A1H3RP59-F1
#
_cell.length_a   1.000
_cell.length_b   1.000
_cell.length_c   1.000
_cell.angle_alpha   90.00
_cell.angle_beta   90.00
_cell.angle_gamma   90.00
#
_symmetry.space_group_name_H-M   'P 1'
#
loop_
_entity.id
_entity.type
_entity.pdbx_description
1 polymer ?
#
loop_
_entity_poly.entity_id
_entity_poly.type
_entity_poly.pdbx_seq_one_letter_code
_entity_poly.pdbx_strand_id
1 'polypeptide(L)'
;MRAATSAPPPSRVIIDPPAPQRPPGSAPYVAPLSGGVIRQASPLAEGGVGDDTQAIPLRPLPPPAPKPAAPPPVPVPVPPPVPVPAPAPAPAPAPIAVAPQPTALPPPAPVAVAPLPAEPGADEGGEILLDADAGGGLAPTPALVSVDVEAYADGLVPSALARGGLAGAVVVVVKDGQVILAKGYGYADRAKGRPMDAARTVIRPGSISKLFTWTAVMQLVEQGKLDLDADVNDYLDFRIRDYQGQPLTLRHLMTHSAGFEESAKHLFAADPSRLRPLRAYLETVQPERIYPPGQVPAYSNYGVALAGYIVERVARQPFNDYIEQRVLMPLDMRRSTFRQPLPKGLAGDAALGYAQAGAAPIPFELVNAAPAGALSTTGRDMANFMIAQLDQGRFRGAEILKPYTAQAMQRVAVRPIAGLDAMTLGFFRRDKHGLTALGHGGATEAFQSSLVLLPDKRLGVFVSVDGPGKAGRALHRDLVDGLLKRYYPERGAPPATRLTARLHGKQLVGRYENSRQSASNFLAIARLLGSAAVSLNDDDTVSVSTLRARDGRIKRWREIEPYVWQEVDGDSRLAAKRVDGRIVAIGTDDAPPAMWLQPVPAWRSAGWMLPLFYAAVAVHVLALALWPAAALVRRHTQRRLKLDGRERDLRLLTFFGLIANLLLLALWAWMFGRIDLSPRLLDGQLDSGLRIAQLLGLLSVAVAVVSILNVRQTLRPPVHRVRRACAVAIAAACVAVVWFVFALHTMQWSLVY
;
A
#
# COMPACT_ATOMS: atom_id res chain seq x y z
N MET A 1 -35.93 -10.50 -47.55
CA MET A 1 -36.99 -11.35 -48.13
C MET A 1 -37.19 -12.55 -47.21
N ARG A 2 -38.37 -12.65 -46.55
CA ARG A 2 -38.87 -13.73 -45.66
C ARG A 2 -37.99 -14.18 -44.46
N ALA A 3 -38.65 -14.77 -43.46
CA ALA A 3 -38.12 -15.10 -42.14
C ALA A 3 -38.42 -16.57 -41.76
N ALA A 4 -37.62 -17.13 -40.84
CA ALA A 4 -37.94 -18.23 -39.91
C ALA A 4 -36.80 -18.25 -38.86
N THR A 5 -36.96 -18.07 -37.54
CA THR A 5 -37.72 -18.80 -36.50
C THR A 5 -37.22 -20.22 -36.18
N SER A 6 -36.44 -20.35 -35.10
CA SER A 6 -36.53 -21.50 -34.17
C SER A 6 -35.82 -21.17 -32.85
N ALA A 7 -36.55 -21.17 -31.73
CA ALA A 7 -36.00 -21.08 -30.38
C ALA A 7 -35.97 -22.48 -29.73
N PRO A 8 -35.01 -22.79 -28.83
CA PRO A 8 -35.00 -24.03 -28.07
C PRO A 8 -35.96 -23.99 -26.86
N PRO A 9 -36.43 -25.15 -26.36
CA PRO A 9 -37.50 -25.25 -25.35
C PRO A 9 -37.02 -25.04 -23.90
N PRO A 10 -37.94 -24.75 -22.95
CA PRO A 10 -37.61 -24.50 -21.54
C PRO A 10 -37.36 -25.79 -20.75
N SER A 11 -36.27 -25.81 -19.99
CA SER A 11 -35.98 -26.85 -18.99
C SER A 11 -36.98 -26.79 -17.82
N ARG A 12 -37.53 -27.94 -17.43
CA ARG A 12 -38.51 -28.03 -16.33
C ARG A 12 -37.88 -27.65 -14.98
N VAL A 13 -38.64 -26.86 -14.21
CA VAL A 13 -38.41 -26.66 -12.78
C VAL A 13 -38.76 -27.94 -12.03
N ILE A 14 -37.89 -28.39 -11.13
CA ILE A 14 -38.23 -29.32 -10.06
C ILE A 14 -38.23 -28.51 -8.77
N ILE A 15 -39.38 -28.48 -8.09
CA ILE A 15 -39.56 -27.85 -6.78
C ILE A 15 -39.61 -28.98 -5.76
N ASP A 16 -38.57 -29.10 -4.93
CA ASP A 16 -38.67 -29.91 -3.72
C ASP A 16 -39.39 -29.13 -2.60
N PRO A 17 -40.37 -29.72 -1.90
CA PRO A 17 -41.15 -29.04 -0.86
C PRO A 17 -40.37 -28.86 0.46
N PRO A 18 -40.69 -27.83 1.26
CA PRO A 18 -39.96 -27.51 2.49
C PRO A 18 -40.31 -28.44 3.65
N ALA A 19 -39.29 -28.83 4.44
CA ALA A 19 -39.47 -29.51 5.72
C ALA A 19 -40.02 -28.54 6.81
N PRO A 20 -40.88 -29.00 7.73
CA PRO A 20 -41.70 -28.11 8.57
C PRO A 20 -40.97 -27.55 9.80
N GLN A 21 -41.27 -26.28 10.12
CA GLN A 21 -40.90 -25.63 11.38
C GLN A 21 -41.88 -26.00 12.52
N ARG A 22 -41.39 -26.09 13.76
CA ARG A 22 -42.19 -26.12 15.00
C ARG A 22 -41.86 -24.92 15.89
N PRO A 23 -42.86 -24.16 16.38
CA PRO A 23 -42.73 -23.23 17.51
C PRO A 23 -43.61 -23.69 18.71
N PRO A 24 -43.74 -22.93 19.80
CA PRO A 24 -42.68 -22.61 20.76
C PRO A 24 -43.06 -23.00 22.22
N GLY A 25 -42.11 -22.98 23.16
CA GLY A 25 -42.33 -23.26 24.59
C GLY A 25 -41.86 -22.14 25.52
N SER A 26 -42.63 -21.85 26.58
CA SER A 26 -42.44 -20.76 27.55
C SER A 26 -42.88 -21.22 28.94
N ALA A 27 -42.38 -20.76 30.10
CA ALA A 27 -41.50 -19.63 30.45
C ALA A 27 -40.72 -20.06 31.75
N PRO A 28 -40.43 -19.22 32.80
CA PRO A 28 -40.25 -17.77 32.91
C PRO A 28 -38.99 -17.32 33.72
N TYR A 29 -38.67 -16.02 33.60
CA TYR A 29 -38.21 -15.04 34.63
C TYR A 29 -37.37 -15.48 35.87
N VAL A 30 -36.24 -14.80 36.11
CA VAL A 30 -35.98 -13.89 37.28
C VAL A 30 -34.55 -13.30 37.18
N ALA A 31 -34.43 -12.02 37.50
CA ALA A 31 -33.20 -11.30 37.89
C ALA A 31 -33.57 -10.36 39.07
N PRO A 32 -32.65 -9.60 39.71
CA PRO A 32 -31.19 -9.51 39.58
C PRO A 32 -30.47 -9.67 40.95
N LEU A 33 -29.17 -9.33 41.06
CA LEU A 33 -28.65 -8.38 42.08
C LEU A 33 -27.12 -8.11 41.94
N SER A 34 -26.79 -6.82 41.83
CA SER A 34 -25.71 -6.06 42.47
C SER A 34 -24.29 -6.63 42.72
N GLY A 35 -23.30 -5.90 42.14
CA GLY A 35 -22.33 -5.15 42.95
C GLY A 35 -20.92 -5.74 43.17
N GLY A 36 -19.94 -4.85 43.42
CA GLY A 36 -18.71 -5.22 44.15
C GLY A 36 -17.38 -5.10 43.41
N VAL A 37 -16.90 -3.88 43.22
CA VAL A 37 -15.48 -3.52 43.02
C VAL A 37 -14.61 -4.07 44.16
N ILE A 38 -13.37 -4.55 43.89
CA ILE A 38 -12.12 -4.14 44.59
C ILE A 38 -10.84 -4.72 43.94
N ARG A 39 -9.71 -4.11 44.33
CA ARG A 39 -8.39 -4.04 43.68
C ARG A 39 -7.46 -5.26 43.86
N GLN A 40 -6.48 -5.29 42.95
CA GLN A 40 -5.09 -5.76 43.10
C GLN A 40 -4.51 -5.82 44.52
N ALA A 41 -3.72 -6.87 44.77
CA ALA A 41 -2.42 -6.79 45.46
C ALA A 41 -1.48 -7.90 44.91
N SER A 42 -0.17 -7.66 45.01
CA SER A 42 0.92 -8.51 44.45
C SER A 42 1.68 -9.27 45.56
N PRO A 43 2.69 -10.11 45.25
CA PRO A 43 3.03 -11.30 46.06
C PRO A 43 4.09 -11.09 47.16
N LEU A 44 4.25 -12.12 48.00
CA LEU A 44 5.44 -12.40 48.81
C LEU A 44 5.93 -13.84 48.55
N ALA A 45 7.18 -14.12 48.95
CA ALA A 45 7.98 -15.23 48.44
C ALA A 45 8.55 -16.16 49.53
N GLU A 46 9.32 -17.15 49.07
CA GLU A 46 10.40 -17.91 49.75
C GLU A 46 10.08 -19.12 50.66
N GLY A 47 10.89 -20.19 50.43
CA GLY A 47 11.16 -21.33 51.33
C GLY A 47 10.10 -22.45 51.41
N GLY A 48 10.43 -23.75 51.39
CA GLY A 48 11.72 -24.42 51.16
C GLY A 48 11.84 -25.79 51.87
N VAL A 49 12.13 -26.86 51.11
CA VAL A 49 12.67 -28.19 51.53
C VAL A 49 11.72 -29.25 52.14
N GLY A 50 11.69 -30.44 51.49
CA GLY A 50 11.48 -31.79 52.06
C GLY A 50 10.05 -32.22 52.46
N ASP A 51 9.63 -33.48 52.31
CA ASP A 51 10.21 -34.62 51.59
C ASP A 51 9.10 -35.68 51.29
N ASP A 52 9.38 -36.60 50.36
CA ASP A 52 8.70 -37.87 50.04
C ASP A 52 7.19 -38.08 50.32
N THR A 53 6.41 -38.24 49.25
CA THR A 53 5.42 -39.34 49.15
C THR A 53 5.13 -39.70 47.69
N GLN A 54 5.10 -41.01 47.40
CA GLN A 54 5.08 -41.55 46.04
C GLN A 54 3.76 -41.30 45.29
N ALA A 55 3.84 -40.70 44.10
CA ALA A 55 2.71 -40.56 43.20
C ALA A 55 2.57 -41.77 42.25
N ILE A 56 1.38 -42.37 42.21
CA ILE A 56 0.99 -43.33 41.16
C ILE A 56 0.22 -42.57 40.08
N PRO A 57 0.79 -42.32 38.87
CA PRO A 57 0.06 -41.70 37.78
C PRO A 57 -0.84 -42.71 37.06
N LEU A 58 -2.13 -42.42 36.98
CA LEU A 58 -3.08 -43.15 36.13
C LEU A 58 -2.65 -43.08 34.66
N ARG A 59 -2.47 -44.24 34.02
CA ARG A 59 -2.13 -44.36 32.59
C ARG A 59 -3.30 -43.87 31.72
N PRO A 60 -3.06 -43.01 30.72
CA PRO A 60 -4.03 -42.76 29.66
C PRO A 60 -4.30 -44.02 28.82
N LEU A 61 -5.54 -44.21 28.41
CA LEU A 61 -5.94 -45.25 27.46
C LEU A 61 -5.27 -45.02 26.08
N PRO A 62 -4.82 -46.08 25.38
CA PRO A 62 -4.26 -45.95 24.03
C PRO A 62 -5.37 -45.62 23.01
N PRO A 63 -5.05 -44.86 21.93
CA PRO A 63 -5.99 -44.56 20.86
C PRO A 63 -6.35 -45.83 20.06
N PRO A 64 -7.53 -45.87 19.42
CA PRO A 64 -7.96 -47.01 18.61
C PRO A 64 -7.06 -47.22 17.38
N ALA A 65 -6.83 -48.48 17.03
CA ALA A 65 -5.97 -48.87 15.91
C ALA A 65 -6.52 -48.38 14.55
N PRO A 66 -5.65 -47.97 13.60
CA PRO A 66 -6.07 -47.51 12.28
C PRO A 66 -6.66 -48.66 11.43
N LYS A 67 -7.67 -48.35 10.62
CA LYS A 67 -8.18 -49.27 9.59
C LYS A 67 -7.08 -49.57 8.55
N PRO A 68 -7.03 -50.79 7.96
CA PRO A 68 -6.16 -51.09 6.84
C PRO A 68 -6.41 -50.14 5.66
N ALA A 69 -5.35 -49.68 5.00
CA ALA A 69 -5.44 -48.88 3.79
C ALA A 69 -5.96 -49.72 2.61
N ALA A 70 -6.78 -49.12 1.76
CA ALA A 70 -7.14 -49.72 0.47
C ALA A 70 -5.91 -49.81 -0.45
N PRO A 71 -5.78 -50.85 -1.30
CA PRO A 71 -4.67 -50.95 -2.23
C PRO A 71 -4.71 -49.81 -3.27
N PRO A 72 -3.54 -49.34 -3.75
CA PRO A 72 -3.47 -48.26 -4.73
C PRO A 72 -4.07 -48.70 -6.09
N PRO A 73 -4.72 -47.78 -6.84
CA PRO A 73 -5.22 -48.08 -8.17
C PRO A 73 -4.08 -48.35 -9.15
N VAL A 74 -4.27 -49.37 -10.00
CA VAL A 74 -3.34 -49.73 -11.08
C VAL A 74 -3.29 -48.60 -12.12
N PRO A 75 -2.11 -48.15 -12.60
CA PRO A 75 -2.04 -47.11 -13.63
C PRO A 75 -2.59 -47.61 -14.97
N VAL A 76 -3.59 -46.90 -15.50
CA VAL A 76 -4.00 -47.05 -16.90
C VAL A 76 -3.03 -46.24 -17.77
N PRO A 77 -2.43 -46.83 -18.83
CA PRO A 77 -1.49 -46.10 -19.67
C PRO A 77 -2.21 -45.01 -20.49
N VAL A 78 -1.75 -43.77 -20.35
CA VAL A 78 -2.22 -42.62 -21.14
C VAL A 78 -1.59 -42.70 -22.55
N PRO A 79 -2.36 -42.63 -23.64
CA PRO A 79 -1.81 -42.60 -24.99
C PRO A 79 -1.01 -41.30 -25.24
N PRO A 80 0.08 -41.35 -26.03
CA PRO A 80 0.89 -40.16 -26.31
C PRO A 80 0.10 -39.09 -27.07
N PRO A 81 0.42 -37.80 -26.87
CA PRO A 81 -0.28 -36.70 -27.54
C PRO A 81 -0.05 -36.72 -29.05
N VAL A 82 -1.13 -36.57 -29.81
CA VAL A 82 -1.08 -36.37 -31.28
C VAL A 82 -0.42 -35.03 -31.58
N PRO A 83 0.61 -34.95 -32.45
CA PRO A 83 1.24 -33.69 -32.78
C PRO A 83 0.32 -32.82 -33.65
N VAL A 84 0.05 -31.59 -33.17
CA VAL A 84 -0.62 -30.55 -33.96
C VAL A 84 0.39 -30.00 -34.98
N PRO A 85 0.06 -29.93 -36.29
CA PRO A 85 0.98 -29.39 -37.29
C PRO A 85 1.19 -27.88 -37.08
N ALA A 86 2.43 -27.43 -37.22
CA ALA A 86 2.78 -26.02 -37.12
C ALA A 86 2.14 -25.19 -38.28
N PRO A 87 1.72 -23.94 -38.04
CA PRO A 87 1.25 -23.07 -39.11
C PRO A 87 2.38 -22.73 -40.08
N ALA A 88 2.09 -22.74 -41.37
CA ALA A 88 3.07 -22.44 -42.42
C ALA A 88 3.58 -20.98 -42.33
N PRO A 89 4.86 -20.72 -42.65
CA PRO A 89 5.40 -19.36 -42.67
C PRO A 89 4.78 -18.54 -43.81
N ALA A 90 4.55 -17.25 -43.55
CA ALA A 90 4.04 -16.31 -44.55
C ALA A 90 5.09 -16.06 -45.66
N PRO A 91 4.67 -15.81 -46.91
CA PRO A 91 5.59 -15.54 -48.02
C PRO A 91 6.33 -14.21 -47.85
N ALA A 92 7.60 -14.18 -48.25
CA ALA A 92 8.43 -12.98 -48.20
C ALA A 92 7.98 -11.93 -49.24
N PRO A 93 8.05 -10.62 -48.92
CA PRO A 93 7.72 -9.56 -49.87
C PRO A 93 8.80 -9.42 -50.96
N ALA A 94 8.37 -9.12 -52.19
CA ALA A 94 9.24 -8.90 -53.34
C ALA A 94 10.07 -7.59 -53.20
N PRO A 95 11.28 -7.52 -53.79
CA PRO A 95 12.15 -6.35 -53.69
C PRO A 95 11.61 -5.17 -54.50
N ILE A 96 11.57 -3.99 -53.88
CA ILE A 96 11.29 -2.71 -54.56
C ILE A 96 12.62 -2.14 -55.06
N ALA A 97 12.66 -1.73 -56.33
CA ALA A 97 13.86 -1.16 -56.95
C ALA A 97 14.18 0.24 -56.41
N VAL A 98 15.48 0.51 -56.22
CA VAL A 98 16.01 1.81 -55.77
C VAL A 98 16.29 2.70 -56.99
N ALA A 99 15.80 3.94 -56.97
CA ALA A 99 16.19 4.99 -57.91
C ALA A 99 17.31 5.87 -57.30
N PRO A 100 18.26 6.38 -58.11
CA PRO A 100 19.43 7.10 -57.61
C PRO A 100 19.13 8.55 -57.17
N GLN A 101 19.90 9.06 -56.20
CA GLN A 101 19.84 10.47 -55.77
C GLN A 101 20.67 11.39 -56.68
N PRO A 102 20.28 12.66 -56.88
CA PRO A 102 21.13 13.69 -57.48
C PRO A 102 22.16 14.23 -56.47
N THR A 103 23.34 14.57 -56.96
CA THR A 103 24.48 15.13 -56.20
C THR A 103 24.25 16.55 -55.69
N ALA A 104 24.75 16.85 -54.48
CA ALA A 104 24.72 18.20 -53.90
C ALA A 104 25.78 19.14 -54.50
N LEU A 105 25.47 20.44 -54.54
CA LEU A 105 26.42 21.51 -54.90
C LEU A 105 27.17 22.03 -53.65
N PRO A 106 28.43 22.47 -53.78
CA PRO A 106 29.21 23.02 -52.66
C PRO A 106 28.79 24.47 -52.30
N PRO A 107 28.98 24.91 -51.04
CA PRO A 107 28.67 26.27 -50.60
C PRO A 107 29.71 27.31 -51.07
N PRO A 108 29.34 28.60 -51.18
CA PRO A 108 30.25 29.68 -51.58
C PRO A 108 31.19 30.12 -50.44
N ALA A 109 32.35 30.66 -50.82
CA ALA A 109 33.36 31.16 -49.88
C ALA A 109 32.97 32.51 -49.23
N PRO A 110 33.37 32.78 -47.97
CA PRO A 110 33.07 34.04 -47.29
C PRO A 110 33.96 35.20 -47.76
N VAL A 111 33.37 36.40 -47.82
CA VAL A 111 34.05 37.65 -48.17
C VAL A 111 34.68 38.29 -46.93
N ALA A 112 35.93 38.73 -47.05
CA ALA A 112 36.65 39.43 -45.97
C ALA A 112 36.29 40.93 -45.91
N VAL A 113 36.23 41.49 -44.70
CA VAL A 113 36.13 42.94 -44.45
C VAL A 113 37.30 43.35 -43.55
N ALA A 114 37.96 44.44 -43.91
CA ALA A 114 39.18 44.95 -43.27
C ALA A 114 38.90 45.80 -42.01
N PRO A 115 39.88 46.02 -41.11
CA PRO A 115 39.64 46.52 -39.75
C PRO A 115 39.68 48.06 -39.62
N LEU A 116 39.21 48.55 -38.48
CA LEU A 116 39.43 49.91 -37.95
C LEU A 116 40.07 49.84 -36.54
N PRO A 117 40.79 50.90 -36.09
CA PRO A 117 41.95 50.75 -35.20
C PRO A 117 41.66 50.88 -33.69
N ALA A 118 42.64 50.42 -32.89
CA ALA A 118 42.74 50.52 -31.43
C ALA A 118 43.27 51.92 -30.99
N GLU A 119 43.42 52.33 -29.71
CA GLU A 119 43.34 51.71 -28.35
C GLU A 119 43.06 52.89 -27.34
N PRO A 120 43.41 52.95 -26.02
CA PRO A 120 43.83 51.96 -24.99
C PRO A 120 43.09 52.06 -23.62
N GLY A 121 43.42 51.16 -22.67
CA GLY A 121 43.27 51.34 -21.21
C GLY A 121 42.48 50.23 -20.48
N ALA A 122 43.12 49.14 -20.02
CA ALA A 122 43.78 48.99 -18.70
C ALA A 122 42.74 48.80 -17.55
N ASP A 123 42.64 47.68 -16.83
CA ASP A 123 43.70 46.85 -16.21
C ASP A 123 43.28 45.38 -15.92
N GLU A 124 44.31 44.52 -15.88
CA GLU A 124 44.50 43.26 -15.13
C GLU A 124 43.30 42.35 -14.76
N GLY A 125 43.17 41.26 -15.52
CA GLY A 125 42.50 40.02 -15.11
C GLY A 125 43.04 38.83 -15.89
N GLY A 126 43.90 38.01 -15.27
CA GLY A 126 44.59 36.91 -15.96
C GLY A 126 43.65 35.82 -16.47
N GLU A 127 43.57 35.64 -17.79
CA GLU A 127 42.71 34.64 -18.43
C GLU A 127 43.23 33.21 -18.23
N ILE A 128 42.32 32.32 -17.84
CA ILE A 128 42.47 30.89 -18.15
C ILE A 128 42.09 30.72 -19.61
N LEU A 129 43.05 30.29 -20.43
CA LEU A 129 42.85 30.03 -21.86
C LEU A 129 41.67 29.06 -22.08
N LEU A 130 40.60 29.59 -22.68
CA LEU A 130 39.48 28.81 -23.18
C LEU A 130 39.77 28.43 -24.63
N ASP A 131 40.35 27.25 -24.85
CA ASP A 131 40.41 26.66 -26.19
C ASP A 131 38.98 26.41 -26.69
N ALA A 132 38.57 27.22 -27.67
CA ALA A 132 37.21 27.26 -28.20
C ALA A 132 37.00 26.20 -29.29
N ASP A 133 37.08 24.92 -28.93
CA ASP A 133 36.68 23.82 -29.82
C ASP A 133 35.20 23.48 -29.63
N ALA A 134 34.33 24.34 -30.17
CA ALA A 134 32.88 24.28 -30.03
C ALA A 134 32.20 23.19 -30.89
N GLY A 135 32.68 21.94 -30.76
CA GLY A 135 31.92 20.76 -31.16
C GLY A 135 30.92 20.39 -30.06
N GLY A 136 29.62 20.32 -30.38
CA GLY A 136 28.53 20.05 -29.44
C GLY A 136 28.49 18.61 -28.87
N GLY A 137 29.56 18.17 -28.22
CA GLY A 137 29.65 16.90 -27.51
C GLY A 137 28.99 16.98 -26.14
N LEU A 138 28.14 16.00 -25.82
CA LEU A 138 27.68 15.79 -24.44
C LEU A 138 28.89 15.54 -23.53
N ALA A 139 28.91 16.19 -22.36
CA ALA A 139 29.96 15.97 -21.36
C ALA A 139 30.15 14.47 -21.06
N PRO A 140 31.39 13.98 -20.93
CA PRO A 140 31.66 12.56 -20.77
C PRO A 140 30.98 12.00 -19.53
N THR A 141 30.39 10.81 -19.65
CA THR A 141 29.76 10.10 -18.53
C THR A 141 30.82 9.80 -17.46
N PRO A 142 30.66 10.27 -16.21
CA PRO A 142 31.62 10.03 -15.15
C PRO A 142 31.81 8.54 -14.85
N ALA A 143 32.98 8.16 -14.37
CA ALA A 143 33.22 6.79 -13.92
C ALA A 143 32.47 6.51 -12.61
N LEU A 144 31.80 5.35 -12.52
CA LEU A 144 31.12 4.90 -11.30
C LEU A 144 32.15 4.37 -10.29
N VAL A 145 32.87 5.29 -9.65
CA VAL A 145 33.93 5.03 -8.67
C VAL A 145 33.64 5.72 -7.33
N SER A 146 34.22 5.22 -6.25
CA SER A 146 33.97 5.67 -4.86
C SER A 146 34.00 7.20 -4.71
N VAL A 147 35.09 7.85 -5.14
CA VAL A 147 35.26 9.32 -5.02
C VAL A 147 34.17 10.14 -5.72
N ASP A 148 33.69 9.70 -6.89
CA ASP A 148 32.65 10.40 -7.65
C ASP A 148 31.27 10.21 -7.03
N VAL A 149 30.97 8.98 -6.59
CA VAL A 149 29.71 8.63 -5.91
C VAL A 149 29.61 9.33 -4.55
N GLU A 150 30.71 9.41 -3.79
CA GLU A 150 30.77 10.13 -2.52
C GLU A 150 30.59 11.64 -2.73
N ALA A 151 31.32 12.26 -3.67
CA ALA A 151 31.17 13.69 -3.97
C ALA A 151 29.74 14.03 -4.43
N TYR A 152 29.11 13.16 -5.23
CA TYR A 152 27.72 13.32 -5.65
C TYR A 152 26.73 13.24 -4.47
N ALA A 153 26.90 12.26 -3.59
CA ALA A 153 26.07 12.11 -2.40
C ALA A 153 26.27 13.27 -1.40
N ASP A 154 27.50 13.74 -1.22
CA ASP A 154 27.84 14.87 -0.35
C ASP A 154 27.25 16.20 -0.83
N GLY A 155 27.15 16.42 -2.14
CA GLY A 155 26.46 17.59 -2.69
C GLY A 155 24.93 17.56 -2.52
N LEU A 156 24.33 16.36 -2.48
CA LEU A 156 22.87 16.18 -2.51
C LEU A 156 22.27 15.97 -1.11
N VAL A 157 22.82 15.05 -0.32
CA VAL A 157 22.19 14.53 0.90
C VAL A 157 22.09 15.59 2.01
N PRO A 158 23.15 16.33 2.40
CA PRO A 158 23.04 17.36 3.45
C PRO A 158 22.01 18.44 3.10
N SER A 159 21.96 18.84 1.83
CA SER A 159 21.03 19.81 1.29
C SER A 159 19.57 19.32 1.37
N ALA A 160 19.35 18.03 1.10
CA ALA A 160 18.05 17.38 1.26
C ALA A 160 17.65 17.20 2.74
N LEU A 161 18.59 16.87 3.63
CA LEU A 161 18.34 16.78 5.08
C LEU A 161 17.82 18.13 5.62
N ALA A 162 18.53 19.22 5.30
CA ALA A 162 18.18 20.57 5.72
C ALA A 162 16.80 21.02 5.19
N ARG A 163 16.56 20.92 3.87
CA ARG A 163 15.26 21.28 3.28
C ARG A 163 14.10 20.40 3.74
N GLY A 164 14.38 19.13 4.03
CA GLY A 164 13.39 18.12 4.39
C GLY A 164 13.05 18.04 5.88
N GLY A 165 13.84 18.68 6.75
CA GLY A 165 13.73 18.56 8.20
C GLY A 165 14.09 17.16 8.75
N LEU A 166 14.83 16.37 7.96
CA LEU A 166 15.24 14.98 8.21
C LEU A 166 16.40 14.95 9.24
N ALA A 167 16.52 13.96 10.14
CA ALA A 167 17.58 14.01 11.17
C ALA A 167 18.90 13.43 10.69
N GLY A 168 18.88 12.23 10.12
CA GLY A 168 20.03 11.64 9.46
C GLY A 168 19.66 10.63 8.39
N ALA A 169 20.62 10.35 7.51
CA ALA A 169 20.49 9.37 6.44
C ALA A 169 21.71 8.44 6.40
N VAL A 170 21.48 7.18 6.05
CA VAL A 170 22.51 6.23 5.67
C VAL A 170 22.40 6.00 4.17
N VAL A 171 23.50 6.19 3.44
CA VAL A 171 23.61 5.92 2.00
C VAL A 171 24.67 4.86 1.78
N VAL A 172 24.33 3.83 1.02
CA VAL A 172 25.21 2.72 0.67
C VAL A 172 25.10 2.45 -0.82
N VAL A 173 26.25 2.35 -1.49
CA VAL A 173 26.35 1.95 -2.89
C VAL A 173 27.34 0.80 -3.00
N VAL A 174 26.92 -0.29 -3.64
CA VAL A 174 27.75 -1.45 -3.95
C VAL A 174 27.88 -1.61 -5.46
N LYS A 175 29.06 -1.99 -5.94
CA LYS A 175 29.36 -2.17 -7.35
C LYS A 175 30.32 -3.34 -7.52
N ASP A 176 29.99 -4.26 -8.43
CA ASP A 176 30.82 -5.42 -8.80
C ASP A 176 31.25 -6.31 -7.60
N GLY A 177 30.41 -6.37 -6.56
CA GLY A 177 30.67 -7.13 -5.33
C GLY A 177 31.45 -6.37 -4.25
N GLN A 178 31.78 -5.11 -4.47
CA GLN A 178 32.48 -4.23 -3.53
C GLN A 178 31.57 -3.12 -3.00
N VAL A 179 31.86 -2.59 -1.82
CA VAL A 179 31.19 -1.40 -1.26
C VAL A 179 31.96 -0.17 -1.73
N ILE A 180 31.33 0.66 -2.56
CA ILE A 180 31.95 1.89 -3.10
C ILE A 180 31.49 3.16 -2.38
N LEU A 181 30.39 3.11 -1.63
CA LEU A 181 30.01 4.12 -0.64
C LEU A 181 29.31 3.44 0.53
N ALA A 182 29.61 3.84 1.76
CA ALA A 182 28.83 3.50 2.94
C ALA A 182 28.98 4.64 3.98
N LYS A 183 28.10 5.64 3.89
CA LYS A 183 28.23 6.90 4.62
C LYS A 183 26.96 7.26 5.39
N GLY A 184 27.16 7.77 6.59
CA GLY A 184 26.11 8.36 7.41
C GLY A 184 26.17 9.88 7.33
N TYR A 185 25.00 10.51 7.26
CA TYR A 185 24.80 11.95 7.17
C TYR A 185 23.87 12.41 8.30
N GLY A 186 24.12 13.57 8.89
CA GLY A 186 23.30 14.08 10.00
C GLY A 186 23.43 13.24 11.27
N TYR A 187 22.33 13.08 12.01
CA TYR A 187 22.34 12.60 13.39
C TYR A 187 21.46 11.37 13.60
N ALA A 188 21.97 10.40 14.36
CA ALA A 188 21.19 9.29 14.92
C ALA A 188 20.50 9.66 16.26
N ASP A 189 20.96 10.72 16.92
CA ASP A 189 20.31 11.39 18.05
C ASP A 189 20.66 12.87 17.99
N ARG A 190 19.69 13.73 17.65
CA ARG A 190 19.89 15.18 17.54
C ARG A 190 20.21 15.84 18.88
N ALA A 191 19.60 15.38 19.97
CA ALA A 191 19.74 16.00 21.28
C ALA A 191 21.11 15.75 21.89
N LYS A 192 21.72 14.59 21.59
CA LYS A 192 23.08 14.24 22.02
C LYS A 192 24.15 14.49 20.96
N GLY A 193 23.79 15.04 19.80
CA GLY A 193 24.70 15.26 18.68
C GLY A 193 25.35 13.97 18.12
N ARG A 194 24.76 12.79 18.38
CA ARG A 194 25.34 11.51 17.94
C ARG A 194 25.22 11.40 16.41
N PRO A 195 26.33 11.29 15.66
CA PRO A 195 26.28 11.23 14.21
C PRO A 195 25.60 9.95 13.72
N MET A 196 25.02 10.03 12.53
CA MET A 196 24.58 8.85 11.79
C MET A 196 25.82 8.09 11.27
N ASP A 197 25.85 6.77 11.45
CA ASP A 197 27.00 5.93 11.10
C ASP A 197 26.52 4.71 10.30
N ALA A 198 27.01 4.53 9.08
CA ALA A 198 26.55 3.47 8.18
C ALA A 198 26.89 2.05 8.65
N ALA A 199 27.93 1.87 9.47
CA ALA A 199 28.37 0.56 9.96
C ALA A 199 27.83 0.23 11.36
N ARG A 200 27.58 1.24 12.19
CA ARG A 200 27.16 1.06 13.59
C ARG A 200 25.67 1.35 13.82
N THR A 201 25.12 2.43 13.27
CA THR A 201 23.78 2.89 13.64
C THR A 201 22.70 1.95 13.12
N VAL A 202 21.85 1.49 14.03
CA VAL A 202 20.76 0.57 13.72
C VAL A 202 19.51 1.37 13.31
N ILE A 203 18.98 1.08 12.14
CA ILE A 203 17.86 1.78 11.47
C ILE A 203 16.68 0.82 11.23
N ARG A 204 15.51 1.38 10.91
CA ARG A 204 14.26 0.65 10.64
C ARG A 204 13.90 0.67 9.14
N PRO A 205 14.42 -0.25 8.30
CA PRO A 205 14.17 -0.30 6.86
C PRO A 205 12.72 -0.64 6.45
N GLY A 206 11.82 -0.82 7.41
CA GLY A 206 10.40 -1.09 7.19
C GLY A 206 10.18 -2.26 6.23
N SER A 207 9.37 -2.04 5.19
CA SER A 207 8.96 -3.09 4.26
C SER A 207 10.05 -3.75 3.42
N ILE A 208 11.29 -3.25 3.40
CA ILE A 208 12.43 -3.99 2.82
C ILE A 208 12.66 -5.33 3.56
N SER A 209 12.22 -5.43 4.82
CA SER A 209 12.11 -6.69 5.60
C SER A 209 11.52 -7.86 4.80
N LYS A 210 10.56 -7.58 3.91
CA LYS A 210 9.85 -8.60 3.12
C LYS A 210 10.83 -9.44 2.27
N LEU A 211 11.90 -8.84 1.75
CA LEU A 211 12.89 -9.52 0.92
C LEU A 211 13.62 -10.65 1.68
N PHE A 212 13.79 -10.50 3.00
CA PHE A 212 14.38 -11.53 3.87
C PHE A 212 13.40 -12.68 4.10
N THR A 213 12.12 -12.37 4.34
CA THR A 213 11.04 -13.37 4.43
C THR A 213 10.89 -14.15 3.11
N TRP A 214 10.94 -13.46 1.98
CA TRP A 214 10.88 -14.10 0.66
C TRP A 214 12.12 -14.94 0.35
N THR A 215 13.31 -14.51 0.79
CA THR A 215 14.53 -15.33 0.73
C THR A 215 14.33 -16.63 1.53
N ALA A 216 13.77 -16.57 2.74
CA ALA A 216 13.49 -17.75 3.56
C ALA A 216 12.42 -18.69 2.96
N VAL A 217 11.37 -18.14 2.33
CA VAL A 217 10.41 -18.94 1.56
C VAL A 217 11.13 -19.67 0.42
N MET A 218 11.94 -18.97 -0.37
CA MET A 218 12.67 -19.55 -1.50
C MET A 218 13.72 -20.60 -1.05
N GLN A 219 14.34 -20.43 0.12
CA GLN A 219 15.21 -21.45 0.73
C GLN A 219 14.46 -22.76 1.02
N LEU A 220 13.21 -22.68 1.50
CA LEU A 220 12.39 -23.86 1.78
C LEU A 220 11.78 -24.48 0.51
N VAL A 221 11.48 -23.67 -0.51
CA VAL A 221 11.12 -24.15 -1.86
C VAL A 221 12.28 -24.94 -2.48
N GLU A 222 13.50 -24.41 -2.38
CA GLU A 222 14.70 -25.09 -2.88
C GLU A 222 14.98 -26.43 -2.16
N GLN A 223 14.59 -26.53 -0.89
CA GLN A 223 14.66 -27.76 -0.09
C GLN A 223 13.51 -28.75 -0.39
N GLY A 224 12.58 -28.43 -1.30
CA GLY A 224 11.40 -29.24 -1.58
C GLY A 224 10.39 -29.30 -0.43
N LYS A 225 10.43 -28.35 0.51
CA LYS A 225 9.57 -28.30 1.70
C LYS A 225 8.35 -27.39 1.54
N LEU A 226 8.41 -26.46 0.59
CA LEU A 226 7.30 -25.59 0.19
C LEU A 226 7.09 -25.71 -1.31
N ASP A 227 5.83 -25.78 -1.73
CA ASP A 227 5.41 -25.53 -3.10
C ASP A 227 4.85 -24.09 -3.16
N LEU A 228 5.19 -23.35 -4.22
CA LEU A 228 4.68 -22.00 -4.43
C LEU A 228 3.19 -22.00 -4.82
N ASP A 229 2.68 -23.09 -5.36
CA ASP A 229 1.34 -23.19 -5.96
C ASP A 229 0.38 -24.12 -5.17
N ALA A 230 0.84 -24.77 -4.10
CA ALA A 230 -0.03 -25.43 -3.12
C ALA A 230 -0.85 -24.43 -2.28
N ASP A 231 -1.93 -24.90 -1.66
CA ASP A 231 -2.72 -24.06 -0.75
C ASP A 231 -1.94 -23.79 0.54
N VAL A 232 -1.90 -22.52 0.96
CA VAL A 232 -1.23 -22.12 2.21
C VAL A 232 -1.83 -22.80 3.44
N ASN A 233 -3.10 -23.21 3.39
CA ASN A 233 -3.76 -23.96 4.45
C ASN A 233 -3.08 -25.31 4.75
N ASP A 234 -2.40 -25.92 3.76
CA ASP A 234 -1.68 -27.20 3.94
C ASP A 234 -0.46 -27.05 4.87
N TYR A 235 0.02 -25.81 5.09
CA TYR A 235 1.18 -25.50 5.93
C TYR A 235 0.82 -24.89 7.31
N LEU A 236 -0.48 -24.69 7.59
CA LEU A 236 -0.96 -23.93 8.75
C LEU A 236 -1.66 -24.82 9.80
N ASP A 237 -1.73 -24.33 11.04
CA ASP A 237 -2.50 -24.93 12.14
C ASP A 237 -3.76 -24.12 12.51
N PHE A 238 -4.16 -23.22 11.62
CA PHE A 238 -5.43 -22.52 11.62
C PHE A 238 -5.83 -22.27 10.15
N ARG A 239 -7.12 -22.07 9.89
CA ARG A 239 -7.63 -21.94 8.51
C ARG A 239 -7.66 -20.48 8.05
N ILE A 240 -7.11 -20.20 6.87
CA ILE A 240 -7.40 -19.00 6.10
C ILE A 240 -8.72 -19.18 5.36
N ARG A 241 -9.61 -18.20 5.43
CA ARG A 241 -10.91 -18.26 4.78
C ARG A 241 -10.76 -18.32 3.25
N ASP A 242 -11.51 -19.25 2.66
CA ASP A 242 -11.57 -19.43 1.22
C ASP A 242 -12.33 -18.28 0.57
N TYR A 243 -11.87 -17.83 -0.60
CA TYR A 243 -12.61 -16.87 -1.42
C TYR A 243 -13.19 -17.62 -2.60
N GLN A 244 -14.52 -17.82 -2.58
CA GLN A 244 -15.25 -18.51 -3.66
C GLN A 244 -14.67 -19.91 -4.01
N GLY A 245 -14.14 -20.61 -3.02
CA GLY A 245 -13.52 -21.93 -3.18
C GLY A 245 -12.15 -21.93 -3.89
N GLN A 246 -11.54 -20.76 -4.14
CA GLN A 246 -10.21 -20.68 -4.76
C GLN A 246 -9.09 -20.75 -3.72
N PRO A 247 -8.09 -21.64 -3.92
CA PRO A 247 -6.97 -21.78 -3.00
C PRO A 247 -6.13 -20.50 -2.96
N LEU A 248 -5.56 -20.22 -1.80
CA LEU A 248 -4.56 -19.16 -1.64
C LEU A 248 -3.18 -19.81 -1.64
N THR A 249 -2.22 -19.28 -2.40
CA THR A 249 -0.91 -19.94 -2.58
C THR A 249 0.24 -19.01 -2.16
N LEU A 250 1.42 -19.57 -1.90
CA LEU A 250 2.61 -18.77 -1.57
C LEU A 250 2.96 -17.81 -2.71
N ARG A 251 2.80 -18.21 -3.98
CA ARG A 251 2.95 -17.32 -5.15
C ARG A 251 2.06 -16.09 -5.03
N HIS A 252 0.77 -16.27 -4.70
CA HIS A 252 -0.16 -15.16 -4.51
C HIS A 252 0.22 -14.23 -3.35
N LEU A 253 0.85 -14.75 -2.28
CA LEU A 253 1.40 -13.93 -1.20
C LEU A 253 2.60 -13.10 -1.68
N MET A 254 3.54 -13.72 -2.39
CA MET A 254 4.77 -13.11 -2.90
C MET A 254 4.52 -12.05 -3.98
N THR A 255 3.52 -12.25 -4.84
CA THR A 255 3.11 -11.29 -5.88
C THR A 255 2.11 -10.24 -5.40
N HIS A 256 1.79 -10.21 -4.10
CA HIS A 256 0.79 -9.30 -3.52
C HIS A 256 -0.56 -9.35 -4.25
N SER A 257 -1.04 -10.55 -4.59
CA SER A 257 -2.31 -10.79 -5.26
C SER A 257 -3.16 -11.82 -4.51
N ALA A 258 -3.07 -11.85 -3.18
CA ALA A 258 -3.80 -12.78 -2.31
C ALA A 258 -5.31 -12.49 -2.20
N GLY A 259 -5.70 -11.26 -2.53
CA GLY A 259 -7.08 -10.77 -2.46
C GLY A 259 -7.49 -10.18 -1.10
N PHE A 260 -6.64 -10.21 -0.08
CA PHE A 260 -6.87 -9.54 1.20
C PHE A 260 -7.08 -8.03 1.01
N GLU A 261 -8.01 -7.45 1.77
CA GLU A 261 -8.06 -6.00 1.99
C GLU A 261 -6.86 -5.54 2.84
N GLU A 262 -6.59 -4.23 2.84
CA GLU A 262 -5.60 -3.67 3.77
C GLU A 262 -6.16 -3.67 5.20
N SER A 263 -5.33 -4.06 6.16
CA SER A 263 -5.66 -4.00 7.58
C SER A 263 -4.52 -3.40 8.39
N ALA A 264 -4.88 -2.39 9.17
CA ALA A 264 -3.97 -1.67 10.06
C ALA A 264 -4.11 -2.11 11.53
N LYS A 265 -5.18 -2.86 11.86
CA LYS A 265 -5.43 -3.41 13.20
C LYS A 265 -4.22 -4.17 13.74
N HIS A 266 -3.70 -3.71 14.88
CA HIS A 266 -2.50 -4.24 15.52
C HIS A 266 -1.26 -4.33 14.61
N LEU A 267 -1.18 -3.68 13.46
CA LEU A 267 0.00 -3.75 12.57
C LEU A 267 1.27 -3.30 13.31
N PHE A 268 1.14 -2.19 14.05
CA PHE A 268 2.09 -1.72 15.04
C PHE A 268 1.58 -2.02 16.46
N ALA A 269 2.50 -2.09 17.41
CA ALA A 269 2.22 -2.14 18.85
C ALA A 269 2.63 -0.80 19.50
N ALA A 270 1.83 -0.25 20.41
CA ALA A 270 2.20 0.97 21.12
C ALA A 270 3.43 0.79 22.02
N ASP A 271 3.56 -0.38 22.65
CA ASP A 271 4.58 -0.72 23.63
C ASP A 271 4.89 -2.25 23.62
N PRO A 272 5.97 -2.71 24.27
CA PRO A 272 6.39 -4.12 24.23
C PRO A 272 5.37 -5.14 24.77
N SER A 273 4.50 -4.76 25.71
CA SER A 273 3.47 -5.66 26.26
C SER A 273 2.36 -5.98 25.26
N ARG A 274 2.26 -5.17 24.19
CA ARG A 274 1.29 -5.33 23.09
C ARG A 274 1.87 -6.04 21.86
N LEU A 275 3.12 -6.51 21.94
CA LEU A 275 3.66 -7.45 20.96
C LEU A 275 2.93 -8.78 21.06
N ARG A 276 2.49 -9.29 19.92
CA ARG A 276 1.76 -10.56 19.79
C ARG A 276 2.67 -11.63 19.17
N PRO A 277 2.63 -12.89 19.66
CA PRO A 277 3.16 -14.02 18.92
C PRO A 277 2.56 -14.07 17.51
N LEU A 278 3.36 -14.47 16.51
CA LEU A 278 3.00 -14.34 15.09
C LEU A 278 1.67 -15.08 14.75
N ARG A 279 1.49 -16.29 15.26
CA ARG A 279 0.23 -17.06 15.20
C ARG A 279 -0.97 -16.26 15.73
N ALA A 280 -0.84 -15.70 16.93
CA ALA A 280 -1.92 -14.96 17.60
C ALA A 280 -2.26 -13.64 16.88
N TYR A 281 -1.27 -12.97 16.28
CA TYR A 281 -1.52 -11.83 15.39
C TYR A 281 -2.35 -12.26 14.16
N LEU A 282 -1.94 -13.36 13.50
CA LEU A 282 -2.60 -13.84 12.28
C LEU A 282 -4.05 -14.28 12.51
N GLU A 283 -4.34 -14.97 13.61
CA GLU A 283 -5.71 -15.35 13.99
C GLU A 283 -6.57 -14.14 14.39
N THR A 284 -6.00 -13.18 15.14
CA THR A 284 -6.75 -12.00 15.61
C THR A 284 -7.13 -11.06 14.45
N VAL A 285 -6.25 -10.90 13.46
CA VAL A 285 -6.34 -9.82 12.46
C VAL A 285 -6.90 -10.27 11.11
N GLN A 286 -6.99 -11.57 10.83
CA GLN A 286 -7.40 -12.17 9.55
C GLN A 286 -8.33 -11.29 8.68
N PRO A 287 -7.78 -10.49 7.73
CA PRO A 287 -8.55 -9.54 6.94
C PRO A 287 -9.47 -10.25 5.97
N GLU A 288 -10.58 -9.59 5.59
CA GLU A 288 -11.46 -10.15 4.57
C GLU A 288 -10.74 -10.20 3.21
N ARG A 289 -11.02 -11.26 2.45
CA ARG A 289 -10.61 -11.35 1.04
C ARG A 289 -11.69 -10.69 0.21
N ILE A 290 -11.34 -9.62 -0.50
CA ILE A 290 -12.25 -8.80 -1.30
C ILE A 290 -12.07 -9.01 -2.81
N TYR A 291 -10.98 -9.67 -3.23
CA TYR A 291 -10.73 -10.06 -4.62
C TYR A 291 -10.40 -11.55 -4.75
N PRO A 292 -10.64 -12.17 -5.92
CA PRO A 292 -10.09 -13.48 -6.22
C PRO A 292 -8.55 -13.47 -6.18
N PRO A 293 -7.90 -14.55 -5.69
CA PRO A 293 -6.45 -14.66 -5.72
C PRO A 293 -5.92 -14.62 -7.16
N GLY A 294 -4.74 -14.04 -7.35
CA GLY A 294 -4.05 -13.91 -8.64
C GLY A 294 -4.58 -12.80 -9.57
N GLN A 295 -5.80 -12.29 -9.37
CA GLN A 295 -6.44 -11.40 -10.34
C GLN A 295 -6.17 -9.90 -10.13
N VAL A 296 -6.12 -9.46 -8.86
CA VAL A 296 -6.01 -8.05 -8.48
C VAL A 296 -4.77 -7.86 -7.59
N PRO A 297 -3.82 -6.97 -7.95
CA PRO A 297 -2.71 -6.63 -7.07
C PRO A 297 -3.22 -5.77 -5.90
N ALA A 298 -3.04 -6.26 -4.69
CA ALA A 298 -3.36 -5.59 -3.44
C ALA A 298 -2.28 -5.92 -2.39
N TYR A 299 -1.34 -5.01 -2.23
CA TYR A 299 -0.25 -5.10 -1.26
C TYR A 299 -0.78 -5.39 0.15
N SER A 300 -0.26 -6.45 0.77
CA SER A 300 -0.74 -6.97 2.06
C SER A 300 0.42 -7.26 2.99
N ASN A 301 0.44 -6.59 4.16
CA ASN A 301 1.37 -6.91 5.23
C ASN A 301 1.00 -8.23 5.93
N TYR A 302 -0.30 -8.49 6.08
CA TYR A 302 -0.83 -9.75 6.61
C TYR A 302 -0.35 -10.94 5.79
N GLY A 303 -0.40 -10.85 4.44
CA GLY A 303 0.09 -11.91 3.56
C GLY A 303 1.58 -12.26 3.75
N VAL A 304 2.44 -11.29 4.08
CA VAL A 304 3.85 -11.57 4.37
C VAL A 304 4.06 -12.10 5.78
N ALA A 305 3.30 -11.61 6.77
CA ALA A 305 3.28 -12.19 8.10
C ALA A 305 2.86 -13.67 8.08
N LEU A 306 1.88 -14.01 7.23
CA LEU A 306 1.44 -15.39 7.01
C LEU A 306 2.54 -16.25 6.41
N ALA A 307 3.24 -15.76 5.38
CA ALA A 307 4.37 -16.46 4.78
C ALA A 307 5.53 -16.68 5.78
N GLY A 308 5.84 -15.69 6.63
CA GLY A 308 6.82 -15.87 7.70
C GLY A 308 6.41 -16.89 8.76
N TYR A 309 5.10 -17.03 9.02
CA TYR A 309 4.59 -18.09 9.88
C TYR A 309 4.67 -19.46 9.24
N ILE A 310 4.41 -19.56 7.93
CA ILE A 310 4.64 -20.80 7.15
C ILE A 310 6.11 -21.22 7.21
N VAL A 311 7.05 -20.28 7.10
CA VAL A 311 8.49 -20.54 7.32
C VAL A 311 8.72 -21.12 8.72
N GLU A 312 8.17 -20.52 9.77
CA GLU A 312 8.30 -21.00 11.15
C GLU A 312 7.74 -22.42 11.35
N ARG A 313 6.54 -22.69 10.82
CA ARG A 313 5.87 -23.99 10.85
C ARG A 313 6.67 -25.09 10.14
N VAL A 314 7.12 -24.82 8.91
CA VAL A 314 7.77 -25.81 8.04
C VAL A 314 9.23 -26.02 8.39
N ALA A 315 9.93 -24.98 8.88
CA ALA A 315 11.27 -25.12 9.45
C ALA A 315 11.27 -25.74 10.86
N ARG A 316 10.12 -25.73 11.56
CA ARG A 316 9.97 -26.09 12.98
C ARG A 316 10.90 -25.27 13.89
N GLN A 317 11.04 -23.99 13.58
CA GLN A 317 11.97 -23.06 14.21
C GLN A 317 11.35 -21.65 14.22
N PRO A 318 11.43 -20.88 15.32
CA PRO A 318 10.90 -19.51 15.35
C PRO A 318 11.41 -18.66 14.17
N PHE A 319 10.53 -17.87 13.56
CA PHE A 319 10.87 -17.11 12.35
C PHE A 319 12.15 -16.26 12.50
N ASN A 320 12.30 -15.58 13.64
CA ASN A 320 13.49 -14.76 13.94
C ASN A 320 14.78 -15.58 13.97
N ASP A 321 14.73 -16.78 14.58
CA ASP A 321 15.88 -17.67 14.70
C ASP A 321 16.28 -18.23 13.33
N TYR A 322 15.29 -18.58 12.49
CA TYR A 322 15.52 -19.03 11.11
C TYR A 322 16.21 -17.95 10.29
N ILE A 323 15.70 -16.71 10.30
CA ILE A 323 16.28 -15.60 9.55
C ILE A 323 17.71 -15.29 10.04
N GLU A 324 17.92 -15.25 11.36
CA GLU A 324 19.24 -15.01 11.94
C GLU A 324 20.25 -16.09 11.49
N GLN A 325 19.91 -17.37 11.57
CA GLN A 325 20.83 -18.47 11.25
C GLN A 325 20.99 -18.75 9.74
N ARG A 326 19.94 -18.56 8.94
CA ARG A 326 19.90 -18.97 7.52
C ARG A 326 20.11 -17.82 6.53
N VAL A 327 19.99 -16.57 6.99
CA VAL A 327 20.16 -15.38 6.12
C VAL A 327 21.16 -14.40 6.71
N LEU A 328 20.99 -13.96 7.96
CA LEU A 328 21.80 -12.86 8.50
C LEU A 328 23.24 -13.28 8.84
N MET A 329 23.42 -14.40 9.57
CA MET A 329 24.75 -14.91 9.94
C MET A 329 25.62 -15.29 8.73
N PRO A 330 25.12 -16.02 7.70
CA PRO A 330 25.90 -16.32 6.49
C PRO A 330 26.36 -15.07 5.73
N LEU A 331 25.61 -13.97 5.83
CA LEU A 331 25.92 -12.69 5.18
C LEU A 331 26.71 -11.72 6.09
N ASP A 332 27.23 -12.18 7.23
CA ASP A 332 27.93 -11.34 8.23
C ASP A 332 27.12 -10.12 8.71
N MET A 333 25.78 -10.19 8.65
CA MET A 333 24.85 -9.13 9.07
C MET A 333 24.64 -9.14 10.59
N ARG A 334 25.74 -8.97 11.34
CA ARG A 334 25.78 -9.15 12.81
C ARG A 334 25.07 -8.06 13.60
N ARG A 335 24.67 -6.96 12.96
CA ARG A 335 23.97 -5.82 13.57
C ARG A 335 22.52 -5.73 13.09
N SER A 336 22.01 -6.83 12.54
CA SER A 336 20.66 -6.99 12.02
C SER A 336 19.85 -8.00 12.82
N THR A 337 18.57 -7.73 13.03
CA THR A 337 17.64 -8.67 13.70
C THR A 337 16.18 -8.29 13.42
N PHE A 338 15.29 -9.28 13.49
CA PHE A 338 13.84 -9.10 13.55
C PHE A 338 13.28 -9.09 14.99
N ARG A 339 14.13 -9.32 16.00
CA ARG A 339 13.72 -9.36 17.41
C ARG A 339 13.30 -7.98 17.91
N GLN A 340 12.19 -7.96 18.65
CA GLN A 340 11.57 -6.77 19.21
C GLN A 340 11.13 -7.07 20.66
N PRO A 341 11.41 -6.17 21.64
CA PRO A 341 12.29 -5.00 21.53
C PRO A 341 13.72 -5.37 21.11
N LEU A 342 14.51 -4.36 20.71
CA LEU A 342 15.90 -4.61 20.32
C LEU A 342 16.72 -5.27 21.44
N PRO A 343 17.55 -6.29 21.14
CA PRO A 343 18.51 -6.83 22.09
C PRO A 343 19.43 -5.73 22.65
N LYS A 344 19.87 -5.89 23.92
CA LYS A 344 20.67 -4.87 24.64
C LYS A 344 21.90 -4.37 23.86
N GLY A 345 22.59 -5.28 23.16
CA GLY A 345 23.77 -4.95 22.34
C GLY A 345 23.51 -4.18 21.04
N LEU A 346 22.24 -3.99 20.64
CA LEU A 346 21.84 -3.18 19.48
C LEU A 346 21.01 -1.95 19.88
N ALA A 347 20.31 -2.01 21.02
CA ALA A 347 19.42 -0.94 21.49
C ALA A 347 20.13 0.41 21.69
N GLY A 348 21.38 0.42 22.17
CA GLY A 348 22.16 1.65 22.36
C GLY A 348 22.61 2.31 21.06
N ASP A 349 22.67 1.56 19.96
CA ASP A 349 23.10 2.04 18.65
C ASP A 349 21.93 2.38 17.72
N ALA A 350 20.69 2.11 18.12
CA ALA A 350 19.49 2.48 17.36
C ALA A 350 19.43 3.99 17.10
N ALA A 351 19.12 4.39 15.86
CA ALA A 351 18.71 5.75 15.56
C ALA A 351 17.37 6.06 16.25
N LEU A 352 17.25 7.25 16.82
CA LEU A 352 15.97 7.76 17.29
C LEU A 352 15.12 8.13 16.07
N GLY A 353 13.83 7.78 16.09
CA GLY A 353 12.92 8.06 14.98
C GLY A 353 12.28 9.43 15.11
N TYR A 354 12.40 10.29 14.11
CA TYR A 354 11.74 11.60 14.07
C TYR A 354 10.64 11.60 12.99
N ALA A 355 9.36 11.54 13.36
CA ALA A 355 8.26 11.49 12.37
C ALA A 355 7.94 12.84 11.72
N GLN A 356 8.28 13.95 12.38
CA GLN A 356 7.99 15.32 11.93
C GLN A 356 9.21 16.22 12.06
N ALA A 357 9.31 17.25 11.20
CA ALA A 357 10.42 18.20 11.22
C ALA A 357 10.43 18.99 12.53
N GLY A 358 11.59 19.04 13.19
CA GLY A 358 11.76 19.76 14.48
C GLY A 358 11.08 19.12 15.70
N ALA A 359 10.33 18.02 15.55
CA ALA A 359 9.66 17.35 16.67
C ALA A 359 10.63 16.55 17.55
N ALA A 360 10.17 16.18 18.75
CA ALA A 360 10.81 15.19 19.60
C ALA A 360 10.81 13.80 18.93
N PRO A 361 11.78 12.92 19.25
CA PRO A 361 11.79 11.56 18.72
C PRO A 361 10.63 10.74 19.28
N ILE A 362 10.08 9.84 18.46
CA ILE A 362 9.06 8.87 18.88
C ILE A 362 9.71 7.66 19.57
N PRO A 363 8.99 6.92 20.44
CA PRO A 363 9.49 5.67 21.00
C PRO A 363 9.80 4.65 19.90
N PHE A 364 10.70 3.70 20.18
CA PHE A 364 11.08 2.65 19.23
C PHE A 364 9.85 1.98 18.58
N GLU A 365 9.93 1.73 17.27
CA GLU A 365 8.80 1.26 16.46
C GLU A 365 8.66 -0.26 16.54
N LEU A 366 7.50 -0.72 17.03
CA LEU A 366 7.20 -2.13 17.24
C LEU A 366 6.15 -2.63 16.24
N VAL A 367 6.45 -3.71 15.53
CA VAL A 367 5.63 -4.25 14.42
C VAL A 367 5.22 -5.69 14.72
N ASN A 368 3.92 -5.97 14.84
CA ASN A 368 3.41 -7.33 15.09
C ASN A 368 3.49 -8.22 13.83
N ALA A 369 3.29 -7.62 12.64
CA ALA A 369 3.55 -8.26 11.36
C ALA A 369 5.06 -8.36 11.10
N ALA A 370 5.81 -9.00 12.00
CA ALA A 370 7.26 -8.93 12.03
C ALA A 370 7.94 -9.32 10.70
N PRO A 371 7.56 -10.43 10.02
CA PRO A 371 8.09 -10.78 8.70
C PRO A 371 7.84 -9.71 7.61
N ALA A 372 6.87 -8.83 7.81
CA ALA A 372 6.50 -7.78 6.86
C ALA A 372 7.29 -6.46 7.06
N GLY A 373 7.89 -6.22 8.24
CA GLY A 373 8.44 -4.91 8.57
C GLY A 373 9.31 -4.77 9.82
N ALA A 374 9.64 -5.84 10.54
CA ALA A 374 10.38 -5.77 11.81
C ALA A 374 11.91 -5.81 11.69
N LEU A 375 12.52 -5.92 10.50
CA LEU A 375 13.98 -5.85 10.39
C LEU A 375 14.49 -4.53 10.96
N SER A 376 15.45 -4.63 11.87
CA SER A 376 16.39 -3.57 12.22
C SER A 376 17.76 -3.95 11.63
N THR A 377 18.49 -3.02 11.03
CA THR A 377 19.74 -3.28 10.28
C THR A 377 20.71 -2.10 10.38
N THR A 378 21.94 -2.25 9.89
CA THR A 378 22.84 -1.13 9.54
C THR A 378 22.93 -0.97 8.02
N GLY A 379 23.58 0.09 7.54
CA GLY A 379 23.91 0.23 6.11
C GLY A 379 24.92 -0.81 5.64
N ARG A 380 25.96 -1.09 6.43
CA ARG A 380 26.97 -2.12 6.13
C ARG A 380 26.34 -3.51 5.98
N ASP A 381 25.42 -3.88 6.87
CA ASP A 381 24.72 -5.15 6.79
C ASP A 381 23.86 -5.22 5.51
N MET A 382 23.16 -4.13 5.15
CA MET A 382 22.42 -4.05 3.88
C MET A 382 23.34 -4.12 2.65
N ALA A 383 24.58 -3.63 2.73
CA ALA A 383 25.57 -3.76 1.65
C ALA A 383 25.84 -5.25 1.34
N ASN A 384 26.02 -6.08 2.38
CA ASN A 384 26.24 -7.51 2.24
C ASN A 384 25.01 -8.20 1.62
N PHE A 385 23.79 -7.84 2.04
CA PHE A 385 22.56 -8.36 1.43
C PHE A 385 22.40 -7.96 -0.04
N MET A 386 22.73 -6.72 -0.41
CA MET A 386 22.70 -6.27 -1.81
C MET A 386 23.72 -7.04 -2.65
N ILE A 387 24.95 -7.23 -2.16
CA ILE A 387 25.97 -8.04 -2.85
C ILE A 387 25.47 -9.48 -3.03
N ALA A 388 24.89 -10.09 -1.99
CA ALA A 388 24.34 -11.44 -2.08
C ALA A 388 23.24 -11.59 -3.15
N GLN A 389 22.34 -10.63 -3.26
CA GLN A 389 21.28 -10.64 -4.28
C GLN A 389 21.84 -10.40 -5.70
N LEU A 390 22.83 -9.51 -5.85
CA LEU A 390 23.49 -9.26 -7.14
C LEU A 390 24.34 -10.45 -7.60
N ASP A 391 24.94 -11.19 -6.67
CA ASP A 391 25.74 -12.40 -6.92
C ASP A 391 24.93 -13.70 -6.80
N GLN A 392 23.62 -13.62 -7.07
CA GLN A 392 22.72 -14.78 -7.22
C GLN A 392 22.68 -15.72 -6.00
N GLY A 393 22.69 -15.13 -4.81
CA GLY A 393 22.60 -15.80 -3.51
C GLY A 393 23.92 -15.93 -2.77
N ARG A 394 25.03 -15.37 -3.26
CA ARG A 394 26.39 -15.63 -2.74
C ARG A 394 27.07 -14.43 -2.11
N PHE A 395 27.76 -14.64 -1.00
CA PHE A 395 28.57 -13.60 -0.34
C PHE A 395 29.78 -14.22 0.34
N ARG A 396 30.99 -13.84 -0.08
CA ARG A 396 32.28 -14.26 0.53
C ARG A 396 32.39 -15.77 0.79
N GLY A 397 31.91 -16.59 -0.14
CA GLY A 397 31.93 -18.06 -0.04
C GLY A 397 30.72 -18.68 0.67
N ALA A 398 29.88 -17.90 1.34
CA ALA A 398 28.57 -18.35 1.80
C ALA A 398 27.53 -18.31 0.66
N GLU A 399 26.59 -19.25 0.67
CA GLU A 399 25.46 -19.31 -0.27
C GLU A 399 24.15 -19.38 0.52
N ILE A 400 23.29 -18.36 0.38
CA ILE A 400 21.95 -18.31 1.00
C ILE A 400 20.84 -18.82 0.06
N LEU A 401 21.09 -18.86 -1.24
CA LEU A 401 20.22 -19.41 -2.28
C LEU A 401 21.11 -19.94 -3.39
N LYS A 402 20.75 -21.07 -4.03
CA LYS A 402 21.43 -21.48 -5.26
C LYS A 402 21.13 -20.49 -6.39
N PRO A 403 22.02 -20.34 -7.38
CA PRO A 403 21.82 -19.39 -8.48
C PRO A 403 20.50 -19.57 -9.25
N TYR A 404 20.00 -20.80 -9.46
CA TYR A 404 18.71 -20.99 -10.13
C TYR A 404 17.53 -20.49 -9.29
N THR A 405 17.60 -20.64 -7.97
CA THR A 405 16.59 -20.18 -7.01
C THR A 405 16.57 -18.65 -6.93
N ALA A 406 17.75 -18.03 -6.86
CA ALA A 406 17.89 -16.57 -6.90
C ALA A 406 17.36 -15.99 -8.23
N GLN A 407 17.70 -16.60 -9.37
CA GLN A 407 17.15 -16.20 -10.66
C GLN A 407 15.62 -16.37 -10.73
N ALA A 408 15.06 -17.47 -10.21
CA ALA A 408 13.62 -17.67 -10.13
C ALA A 408 12.95 -16.58 -9.27
N MET A 409 13.58 -16.19 -8.16
CA MET A 409 13.10 -15.11 -7.29
C MET A 409 13.09 -13.73 -7.97
N GLN A 410 14.06 -13.48 -8.85
CA GLN A 410 14.32 -12.20 -9.53
C GLN A 410 13.67 -12.07 -10.93
N ARG A 411 13.14 -13.15 -11.50
CA ARG A 411 12.38 -13.14 -12.77
C ARG A 411 10.98 -12.56 -12.58
N VAL A 412 10.39 -12.03 -13.65
CA VAL A 412 8.99 -11.59 -13.67
C VAL A 412 8.09 -12.77 -13.29
N ALA A 413 7.33 -12.63 -12.21
CA ALA A 413 6.30 -13.58 -11.80
C ALA A 413 4.92 -13.16 -12.33
N VAL A 414 4.61 -11.86 -12.27
CA VAL A 414 3.41 -11.28 -12.89
C VAL A 414 3.66 -9.82 -13.29
N ARG A 415 3.13 -9.42 -14.45
CA ARG A 415 3.06 -8.00 -14.86
C ARG A 415 1.57 -7.61 -14.90
N PRO A 416 1.02 -6.99 -13.84
CA PRO A 416 -0.45 -6.84 -13.70
C PRO A 416 -1.11 -6.02 -14.81
N ILE A 417 -0.36 -5.08 -15.39
CA ILE A 417 -0.74 -4.26 -16.55
C ILE A 417 0.44 -4.26 -17.53
N ALA A 418 0.21 -4.58 -18.81
CA ALA A 418 1.24 -4.58 -19.83
C ALA A 418 1.87 -3.18 -20.00
N GLY A 419 3.16 -3.13 -20.38
CA GLY A 419 3.90 -1.88 -20.58
C GLY A 419 4.42 -1.18 -19.32
N LEU A 420 4.05 -1.64 -18.11
CA LEU A 420 4.50 -1.08 -16.82
C LEU A 420 5.40 -2.03 -16.03
N ASP A 421 5.89 -1.55 -14.89
CA ASP A 421 6.57 -2.33 -13.85
C ASP A 421 5.85 -3.65 -13.47
N ALA A 422 6.62 -4.63 -12.98
CA ALA A 422 6.19 -6.00 -12.72
C ALA A 422 6.53 -6.46 -11.28
N MET A 423 5.81 -7.46 -10.78
CA MET A 423 6.20 -8.20 -9.58
C MET A 423 7.10 -9.38 -9.95
N THR A 424 8.18 -9.56 -9.21
CA THR A 424 8.90 -10.84 -9.11
C THR A 424 8.35 -11.64 -7.92
N LEU A 425 9.00 -12.74 -7.52
CA LEU A 425 8.73 -13.38 -6.24
C LEU A 425 9.39 -12.60 -5.09
N GLY A 426 8.96 -11.34 -4.91
CA GLY A 426 9.29 -10.52 -3.75
C GLY A 426 9.83 -9.11 -4.03
N PHE A 427 10.39 -8.86 -5.21
CA PHE A 427 10.85 -7.52 -5.62
C PHE A 427 9.83 -6.83 -6.53
N PHE A 428 9.80 -5.50 -6.49
CA PHE A 428 9.29 -4.70 -7.58
C PHE A 428 10.35 -4.67 -8.69
N ARG A 429 9.97 -4.99 -9.92
CA ARG A 429 10.84 -4.96 -11.09
C ARG A 429 10.43 -3.84 -12.03
N ARG A 430 11.41 -3.02 -12.40
CA ARG A 430 11.31 -1.99 -13.43
C ARG A 430 12.20 -2.35 -14.60
N ASP A 431 11.61 -2.36 -15.79
CA ASP A 431 12.31 -2.52 -17.06
C ASP A 431 12.23 -1.17 -17.80
N LYS A 432 13.35 -0.45 -17.89
CA LYS A 432 13.40 0.89 -18.46
C LYS A 432 14.80 1.21 -18.99
N HIS A 433 14.89 1.89 -20.14
CA HIS A 433 16.16 2.39 -20.69
C HIS A 433 17.26 1.32 -20.89
N GLY A 434 16.86 0.08 -21.16
CA GLY A 434 17.78 -1.07 -21.26
C GLY A 434 18.36 -1.53 -19.91
N LEU A 435 17.83 -1.05 -18.79
CA LEU A 435 18.19 -1.44 -17.43
C LEU A 435 17.07 -2.28 -16.80
N THR A 436 17.43 -3.43 -16.24
CA THR A 436 16.63 -4.09 -15.20
C THR A 436 16.94 -3.45 -13.86
N ALA A 437 15.93 -2.92 -13.17
CA ALA A 437 16.02 -2.55 -11.77
C ALA A 437 15.09 -3.45 -10.92
N LEU A 438 15.60 -4.04 -9.85
CA LEU A 438 14.85 -4.78 -8.84
C LEU A 438 14.93 -4.03 -7.51
N GLY A 439 13.83 -3.89 -6.79
CA GLY A 439 13.87 -3.13 -5.55
C GLY A 439 12.68 -3.32 -4.63
N HIS A 440 12.75 -2.66 -3.47
CA HIS A 440 11.64 -2.53 -2.54
C HIS A 440 11.75 -1.22 -1.76
N GLY A 441 10.62 -0.53 -1.59
CA GLY A 441 10.52 0.65 -0.73
C GLY A 441 10.32 0.27 0.74
N GLY A 442 10.86 1.07 1.65
CA GLY A 442 10.71 0.94 3.10
C GLY A 442 9.97 2.14 3.68
N ALA A 443 9.02 1.90 4.58
CA ALA A 443 8.40 2.94 5.38
C ALA A 443 7.97 2.35 6.73
N THR A 444 8.25 3.10 7.78
CA THR A 444 7.64 3.00 9.12
C THR A 444 7.09 4.39 9.49
N GLU A 445 6.78 4.68 10.76
CA GLU A 445 6.30 6.01 11.18
C GLU A 445 7.38 7.09 11.05
N ALA A 446 8.62 6.79 11.44
CA ALA A 446 9.72 7.74 11.42
C ALA A 446 10.72 7.52 10.29
N PHE A 447 10.92 6.28 9.85
CA PHE A 447 11.91 5.95 8.83
C PHE A 447 11.28 5.77 7.46
N GLN A 448 11.96 6.25 6.43
CA GLN A 448 11.75 5.85 5.04
C GLN A 448 13.03 5.19 4.55
N SER A 449 12.91 4.20 3.66
CA SER A 449 14.07 3.59 3.01
C SER A 449 13.79 3.22 1.55
N SER A 450 14.84 2.95 0.79
CA SER A 450 14.79 2.42 -0.56
C SER A 450 15.95 1.45 -0.77
N LEU A 451 15.68 0.31 -1.39
CA LEU A 451 16.71 -0.60 -1.92
C LEU A 451 16.44 -0.80 -3.41
N VAL A 452 17.46 -0.58 -4.22
CA VAL A 452 17.44 -0.76 -5.68
C VAL A 452 18.69 -1.51 -6.12
N LEU A 453 18.51 -2.54 -6.93
CA LEU A 453 19.54 -3.40 -7.50
C LEU A 453 19.43 -3.32 -9.02
N LEU A 454 20.56 -3.26 -9.72
CA LEU A 454 20.65 -3.40 -11.17
C LEU A 454 21.53 -4.63 -11.45
N PRO A 455 20.94 -5.85 -11.57
CA PRO A 455 21.69 -7.08 -11.73
C PRO A 455 22.64 -7.05 -12.94
N ASP A 456 22.13 -6.57 -14.08
CA ASP A 456 22.86 -6.43 -15.35
C ASP A 456 24.07 -5.47 -15.26
N LYS A 457 24.12 -4.64 -14.20
CA LYS A 457 25.22 -3.71 -13.91
C LYS A 457 25.97 -4.05 -12.62
N ARG A 458 25.62 -5.14 -11.93
CA ARG A 458 26.11 -5.53 -10.59
C ARG A 458 26.18 -4.35 -9.61
N LEU A 459 25.19 -3.46 -9.66
CA LEU A 459 25.09 -2.24 -8.87
C LEU A 459 23.93 -2.33 -7.88
N GLY A 460 24.14 -1.93 -6.63
CA GLY A 460 23.10 -1.82 -5.62
C GLY A 460 23.17 -0.49 -4.89
N VAL A 461 22.02 0.11 -4.61
CA VAL A 461 21.86 1.36 -3.86
C VAL A 461 20.87 1.12 -2.73
N PHE A 462 21.29 1.37 -1.51
CA PHE A 462 20.43 1.40 -0.33
C PHE A 462 20.50 2.77 0.33
N VAL A 463 19.33 3.34 0.60
CA VAL A 463 19.18 4.60 1.31
C VAL A 463 18.17 4.41 2.42
N SER A 464 18.45 4.93 3.60
CA SER A 464 17.47 5.03 4.67
C SER A 464 17.63 6.35 5.40
N VAL A 465 16.52 6.98 5.73
CA VAL A 465 16.47 8.31 6.35
C VAL A 465 15.35 8.36 7.37
N ASP A 466 15.56 9.08 8.46
CA ASP A 466 14.51 9.40 9.42
C ASP A 466 14.02 10.85 9.20
N GLY A 467 12.71 11.07 9.39
CA GLY A 467 12.09 12.37 9.16
C GLY A 467 10.76 12.30 8.42
N PRO A 468 10.17 13.47 8.06
CA PRO A 468 8.91 13.55 7.33
C PRO A 468 8.88 12.69 6.06
N GLY A 469 7.92 11.76 5.97
CA GLY A 469 7.89 10.75 4.92
C GLY A 469 7.87 11.30 3.47
N LYS A 470 7.28 12.48 3.24
CA LYS A 470 7.32 13.16 1.92
C LYS A 470 8.75 13.55 1.53
N ALA A 471 9.52 14.09 2.48
CA ALA A 471 10.90 14.51 2.26
C ALA A 471 11.84 13.32 2.10
N GLY A 472 11.68 12.25 2.90
CA GLY A 472 12.48 11.03 2.77
C GLY A 472 12.29 10.36 1.41
N ARG A 473 11.04 10.23 0.94
CA ARG A 473 10.75 9.71 -0.41
C ARG A 473 11.29 10.61 -1.53
N ALA A 474 11.33 11.94 -1.33
CA ALA A 474 11.96 12.84 -2.28
C ALA A 474 13.47 12.60 -2.36
N LEU A 475 14.16 12.50 -1.22
CA LEU A 475 15.59 12.18 -1.16
C LEU A 475 15.92 10.85 -1.88
N HIS A 476 15.16 9.78 -1.63
CA HIS A 476 15.41 8.50 -2.31
C HIS A 476 15.31 8.60 -3.81
N ARG A 477 14.24 9.23 -4.31
CA ARG A 477 14.02 9.43 -5.74
C ARG A 477 15.14 10.29 -6.32
N ASP A 478 15.43 11.44 -5.72
CA ASP A 478 16.39 12.41 -6.27
C ASP A 478 17.82 11.83 -6.27
N LEU A 479 18.18 11.00 -5.29
CA LEU A 479 19.45 10.28 -5.24
C LEU A 479 19.49 9.10 -6.23
N VAL A 480 18.47 8.24 -6.29
CA VAL A 480 18.46 7.08 -7.20
C VAL A 480 18.33 7.50 -8.66
N ASP A 481 17.32 8.32 -9.01
CA ASP A 481 17.16 8.86 -10.37
C ASP A 481 18.41 9.65 -10.78
N GLY A 482 19.00 10.38 -9.84
CA GLY A 482 20.21 11.18 -10.05
C GLY A 482 21.46 10.34 -10.35
N LEU A 483 21.71 9.28 -9.58
CA LEU A 483 22.77 8.31 -9.85
C LEU A 483 22.55 7.62 -11.21
N LEU A 484 21.31 7.18 -11.50
CA LEU A 484 20.99 6.53 -12.78
C LEU A 484 21.21 7.49 -13.96
N LYS A 485 20.73 8.73 -13.88
CA LYS A 485 20.96 9.75 -14.91
C LYS A 485 22.44 10.11 -15.07
N ARG A 486 23.23 10.09 -13.99
CA ARG A 486 24.66 10.41 -14.00
C ARG A 486 25.50 9.35 -14.72
N TYR A 487 25.26 8.05 -14.43
CA TYR A 487 26.11 6.95 -14.92
C TYR A 487 25.51 6.14 -16.07
N TYR A 488 24.19 6.20 -16.26
CA TYR A 488 23.45 5.53 -17.32
C TYR A 488 22.48 6.51 -18.02
N PRO A 489 22.98 7.64 -18.56
CA PRO A 489 22.14 8.66 -19.17
C PRO A 489 21.33 8.11 -20.35
N GLU A 490 20.05 8.50 -20.39
CA GLU A 490 19.13 8.17 -21.47
C GLU A 490 19.57 8.77 -22.81
N ARG A 491 19.26 8.07 -23.90
CA ARG A 491 19.48 8.54 -25.27
C ARG A 491 18.21 8.31 -26.09
N GLY A 492 17.47 9.38 -26.36
CA GLY A 492 16.27 9.34 -27.17
C GLY A 492 15.52 10.67 -27.17
N ALA A 493 14.85 10.98 -28.28
CA ALA A 493 13.86 12.06 -28.30
C ALA A 493 12.55 11.56 -27.65
N PRO A 494 11.77 12.42 -26.97
CA PRO A 494 10.46 12.05 -26.47
C PRO A 494 9.55 11.58 -27.61
N PRO A 495 8.80 10.47 -27.47
CA PRO A 495 7.88 10.01 -28.49
C PRO A 495 6.76 11.02 -28.77
N ALA A 496 6.30 11.02 -30.02
CA ALA A 496 5.17 11.82 -30.46
C ALA A 496 3.84 11.25 -29.96
N THR A 497 2.87 12.12 -29.67
CA THR A 497 1.51 11.72 -29.29
C THR A 497 0.81 11.00 -30.45
N ARG A 498 0.19 9.84 -30.19
CA ARG A 498 -0.56 9.11 -31.22
C ARG A 498 -1.91 9.78 -31.54
N LEU A 499 -2.35 9.65 -32.79
CA LEU A 499 -3.68 10.10 -33.27
C LEU A 499 -4.85 9.44 -32.50
N THR A 500 -4.62 8.29 -31.86
CA THR A 500 -5.61 7.58 -31.04
C THR A 500 -5.81 8.17 -29.64
N ALA A 501 -4.95 9.10 -29.19
CA ALA A 501 -4.95 9.62 -27.83
C ALA A 501 -6.33 10.11 -27.39
N ARG A 502 -7.01 10.91 -28.22
CA ARG A 502 -8.35 11.42 -27.93
C ARG A 502 -9.40 10.33 -27.71
N LEU A 503 -9.32 9.23 -28.45
CA LEU A 503 -10.26 8.11 -28.37
C LEU A 503 -10.03 7.30 -27.09
N HIS A 504 -8.78 6.92 -26.82
CA HIS A 504 -8.44 6.12 -25.65
C HIS A 504 -8.53 6.95 -24.36
N GLY A 505 -8.14 8.22 -24.41
CA GLY A 505 -8.28 9.19 -23.33
C GLY A 505 -9.74 9.35 -22.89
N LYS A 506 -10.69 9.44 -23.83
CA LYS A 506 -12.14 9.44 -23.50
C LYS A 506 -12.61 8.18 -22.78
N GLN A 507 -12.03 7.02 -23.06
CA GLN A 507 -12.34 5.75 -22.37
C GLN A 507 -11.70 5.66 -20.97
N LEU A 508 -10.64 6.43 -20.74
CA LEU A 508 -9.95 6.54 -19.45
C LEU A 508 -10.64 7.52 -18.48
N VAL A 509 -11.39 8.51 -18.97
CA VAL A 509 -12.08 9.51 -18.14
C VAL A 509 -13.01 8.86 -17.12
N GLY A 510 -12.84 9.20 -15.85
CA GLY A 510 -13.64 8.65 -14.76
C GLY A 510 -13.05 8.89 -13.38
N ARG A 511 -13.69 8.30 -12.35
CA ARG A 511 -13.12 8.22 -11.00
C ARG A 511 -12.59 6.82 -10.74
N TYR A 512 -11.45 6.75 -10.07
CA TYR A 512 -10.75 5.51 -9.74
C TYR A 512 -10.42 5.47 -8.24
N GLU A 513 -10.35 4.27 -7.70
CA GLU A 513 -9.91 3.96 -6.33
C GLU A 513 -8.69 3.04 -6.37
N ASN A 514 -7.90 3.02 -5.30
CA ASN A 514 -6.76 2.11 -5.20
C ASN A 514 -7.26 0.69 -4.86
N SER A 515 -6.72 -0.33 -5.53
CA SER A 515 -7.02 -1.73 -5.20
C SER A 515 -6.57 -2.12 -3.79
N ARG A 516 -5.47 -1.56 -3.30
CA ARG A 516 -5.04 -1.61 -1.90
C ARG A 516 -5.91 -0.65 -1.08
N GLN A 517 -6.97 -1.17 -0.50
CA GLN A 517 -7.92 -0.44 0.33
C GLN A 517 -8.45 -1.33 1.45
N SER A 518 -8.87 -0.72 2.56
CA SER A 518 -9.78 -1.32 3.53
C SER A 518 -11.20 -1.06 3.03
N ALA A 519 -11.95 -2.12 2.72
CA ALA A 519 -13.23 -2.02 2.04
C ALA A 519 -14.42 -2.45 2.90
N SER A 520 -14.23 -3.40 3.82
CA SER A 520 -15.29 -4.00 4.65
C SER A 520 -15.58 -3.24 5.95
N ASN A 521 -14.72 -2.29 6.34
CA ASN A 521 -14.73 -1.65 7.66
C ASN A 521 -14.71 -0.11 7.55
N PHE A 522 -14.71 0.59 8.69
CA PHE A 522 -14.82 2.06 8.75
C PHE A 522 -13.70 2.82 8.01
N LEU A 523 -12.52 2.24 7.82
CA LEU A 523 -11.44 2.85 7.04
C LEU A 523 -11.81 2.99 5.55
N ALA A 524 -12.89 2.35 5.09
CA ALA A 524 -13.52 2.62 3.80
C ALA A 524 -13.99 4.09 3.63
N ILE A 525 -14.11 4.88 4.70
CA ILE A 525 -14.26 6.35 4.61
C ILE A 525 -13.10 6.98 3.82
N ALA A 526 -11.86 6.52 4.04
CA ALA A 526 -10.66 7.08 3.41
C ALA A 526 -10.68 6.98 1.87
N ARG A 527 -11.39 5.98 1.31
CA ARG A 527 -11.52 5.81 -0.16
C ARG A 527 -12.24 6.97 -0.84
N LEU A 528 -13.11 7.71 -0.12
CA LEU A 528 -13.77 8.90 -0.66
C LEU A 528 -12.75 10.02 -0.92
N LEU A 529 -11.89 10.25 0.08
CA LEU A 529 -10.85 11.29 0.08
C LEU A 529 -9.69 10.93 -0.85
N GLY A 530 -9.32 9.65 -0.92
CA GLY A 530 -8.22 9.14 -1.75
C GLY A 530 -8.59 8.83 -3.22
N SER A 531 -9.82 9.08 -3.66
CA SER A 531 -10.24 8.76 -5.03
C SER A 531 -9.58 9.65 -6.09
N ALA A 532 -8.98 9.03 -7.10
CA ALA A 532 -8.38 9.73 -8.24
C ALA A 532 -9.44 10.08 -9.28
N ALA A 533 -9.30 11.23 -9.94
CA ALA A 533 -10.04 11.59 -11.13
C ALA A 533 -9.09 11.59 -12.34
N VAL A 534 -9.51 10.93 -13.41
CA VAL A 534 -8.82 10.96 -14.71
C VAL A 534 -9.58 11.88 -15.64
N SER A 535 -8.88 12.84 -16.23
CA SER A 535 -9.44 13.79 -17.20
C SER A 535 -8.65 13.75 -18.51
N LEU A 536 -9.35 13.91 -19.63
CA LEU A 536 -8.77 14.24 -20.91
C LEU A 536 -8.62 15.77 -20.99
N ASN A 537 -7.45 16.24 -21.38
CA ASN A 537 -7.14 17.65 -21.56
C ASN A 537 -7.35 18.07 -23.03
N ASP A 538 -7.35 19.37 -23.33
CA ASP A 538 -7.58 19.89 -24.69
C ASP A 538 -6.45 19.59 -25.69
N ASP A 539 -5.25 19.26 -25.20
CA ASP A 539 -4.06 18.84 -25.97
C ASP A 539 -4.00 17.31 -26.21
N ASP A 540 -5.15 16.64 -26.06
CA ASP A 540 -5.34 15.18 -26.11
C ASP A 540 -4.48 14.37 -25.11
N THR A 541 -3.79 15.01 -24.17
CA THR A 541 -3.12 14.34 -23.04
C THR A 541 -4.14 13.98 -21.94
N VAL A 542 -3.84 12.96 -21.13
CA VAL A 542 -4.62 12.69 -19.91
C VAL A 542 -3.92 13.22 -18.66
N SER A 543 -4.70 13.53 -17.64
CA SER A 543 -4.25 13.92 -16.29
C SER A 543 -4.84 13.00 -15.25
N VAL A 544 -4.11 12.71 -14.16
CA VAL A 544 -4.63 11.96 -13.01
C VAL A 544 -4.47 12.82 -11.75
N SER A 545 -5.56 13.17 -11.09
CA SER A 545 -5.60 14.22 -10.04
C SER A 545 -4.66 13.98 -8.84
N THR A 546 -4.28 12.73 -8.60
CA THR A 546 -3.37 12.29 -7.52
C THR A 546 -1.90 12.20 -7.94
N LEU A 547 -1.59 12.17 -9.25
CA LEU A 547 -0.23 12.07 -9.77
C LEU A 547 0.33 13.47 -10.06
N ARG A 548 1.41 13.84 -9.36
CA ARG A 548 1.99 15.19 -9.40
C ARG A 548 3.48 15.14 -9.71
N ALA A 549 3.94 16.12 -10.47
CA ALA A 549 5.35 16.36 -10.76
C ALA A 549 6.08 16.92 -9.52
N ARG A 550 7.40 17.08 -9.61
CA ARG A 550 8.25 17.54 -8.49
C ARG A 550 7.88 18.95 -8.00
N ASP A 551 7.36 19.79 -8.90
CA ASP A 551 6.84 21.14 -8.64
C ASP A 551 5.42 21.18 -8.05
N GLY A 552 4.76 20.02 -7.92
CA GLY A 552 3.39 19.90 -7.41
C GLY A 552 2.28 20.09 -8.45
N ARG A 553 2.58 20.43 -9.71
CA ARG A 553 1.61 20.43 -10.82
C ARG A 553 1.13 19.00 -11.09
N ILE A 554 -0.09 18.85 -11.60
CA ILE A 554 -0.63 17.53 -11.99
C ILE A 554 0.13 17.05 -13.24
N LYS A 555 0.61 15.80 -13.23
CA LYS A 555 1.30 15.22 -14.40
C LYS A 555 0.34 15.09 -15.57
N ARG A 556 0.77 15.55 -16.75
CA ARG A 556 0.14 15.26 -18.04
C ARG A 556 0.83 14.07 -18.70
N TRP A 557 0.04 13.26 -19.41
CA TRP A 557 0.50 12.04 -20.04
C TRP A 557 0.05 12.02 -21.50
N ARG A 558 0.97 11.82 -22.45
CA ARG A 558 0.69 11.68 -23.88
C ARG A 558 0.64 10.22 -24.29
N GLU A 559 -0.24 9.84 -25.21
CA GLU A 559 -0.32 8.44 -25.66
C GLU A 559 0.86 8.12 -26.58
N ILE A 560 1.61 7.06 -26.24
CA ILE A 560 2.79 6.59 -26.99
C ILE A 560 2.54 5.22 -27.65
N GLU A 561 1.68 4.38 -27.07
CA GLU A 561 1.14 3.14 -27.65
C GLU A 561 -0.34 3.03 -27.25
N PRO A 562 -1.18 2.21 -27.91
CA PRO A 562 -2.60 2.10 -27.54
C PRO A 562 -2.78 1.78 -26.05
N TYR A 563 -3.37 2.71 -25.30
CA TYR A 563 -3.55 2.68 -23.84
C TYR A 563 -2.25 2.69 -23.01
N VAL A 564 -1.10 3.03 -23.59
CA VAL A 564 0.18 3.28 -22.91
C VAL A 564 0.59 4.73 -23.14
N TRP A 565 0.83 5.44 -22.05
CA TRP A 565 1.01 6.87 -22.00
C TRP A 565 2.33 7.20 -21.30
N GLN A 566 3.04 8.22 -21.76
CA GLN A 566 4.25 8.72 -21.13
C GLN A 566 4.03 10.12 -20.56
N GLU A 567 4.62 10.42 -19.40
CA GLU A 567 4.66 11.75 -18.82
C GLU A 567 5.23 12.78 -19.82
N VAL A 568 4.61 13.96 -19.93
CA VAL A 568 5.03 14.99 -20.91
C VAL A 568 6.39 15.60 -20.56
N ASP A 569 6.60 15.90 -19.27
CA ASP A 569 7.82 16.52 -18.74
C ASP A 569 8.79 15.48 -18.15
N GLY A 570 8.67 14.19 -18.52
CA GLY A 570 9.39 13.09 -17.90
C GLY A 570 9.35 11.76 -18.66
N ASP A 571 9.77 10.70 -18.00
CA ASP A 571 9.94 9.36 -18.59
C ASP A 571 9.01 8.31 -17.96
N SER A 572 8.22 8.67 -16.94
CA SER A 572 7.25 7.79 -16.29
C SER A 572 6.21 7.29 -17.30
N ARG A 573 5.76 6.03 -17.19
CA ARG A 573 4.63 5.50 -17.97
C ARG A 573 3.36 5.34 -17.13
N LEU A 574 2.21 5.46 -17.79
CA LEU A 574 0.87 5.14 -17.29
C LEU A 574 0.19 4.24 -18.33
N ALA A 575 -0.45 3.15 -17.90
CA ALA A 575 -1.11 2.23 -18.83
C ALA A 575 -2.42 1.67 -18.28
N ALA A 576 -3.28 1.20 -19.18
CA ALA A 576 -4.58 0.64 -18.83
C ALA A 576 -4.67 -0.88 -19.07
N LYS A 577 -5.26 -1.60 -18.12
CA LYS A 577 -5.69 -2.98 -18.30
C LYS A 577 -7.09 -3.01 -18.88
N ARG A 578 -7.27 -3.81 -19.94
CA ARG A 578 -8.55 -4.00 -20.61
C ARG A 578 -9.01 -5.45 -20.54
N VAL A 579 -10.31 -5.64 -20.34
CA VAL A 579 -11.02 -6.93 -20.44
C VAL A 579 -12.32 -6.65 -21.19
N ASP A 580 -12.63 -7.44 -22.21
CA ASP A 580 -13.82 -7.31 -23.07
C ASP A 580 -14.06 -5.87 -23.57
N GLY A 581 -12.96 -5.22 -23.98
CA GLY A 581 -12.93 -3.85 -24.49
C GLY A 581 -12.98 -2.74 -23.43
N ARG A 582 -13.37 -3.05 -22.18
CA ARG A 582 -13.55 -2.10 -21.07
C ARG A 582 -12.26 -1.90 -20.28
N ILE A 583 -12.03 -0.68 -19.77
CA ILE A 583 -10.98 -0.41 -18.78
C ILE A 583 -11.38 -1.05 -17.46
N VAL A 584 -10.53 -1.93 -16.91
CA VAL A 584 -10.73 -2.53 -15.57
C VAL A 584 -9.73 -2.02 -14.54
N ALA A 585 -8.57 -1.52 -15.00
CA ALA A 585 -7.58 -0.87 -14.15
C ALA A 585 -6.69 0.08 -14.95
N ILE A 586 -6.03 1.01 -14.26
CA ILE A 586 -4.91 1.81 -14.75
C ILE A 586 -3.76 1.76 -13.72
N GLY A 587 -2.53 1.84 -14.18
CA GLY A 587 -1.34 1.87 -13.33
C GLY A 587 -0.33 2.90 -13.83
N THR A 588 0.74 3.09 -13.06
CA THR A 588 1.83 4.01 -13.41
C THR A 588 3.14 3.51 -12.81
N ASP A 589 4.27 3.78 -13.47
CA ASP A 589 5.61 3.56 -12.91
C ASP A 589 5.88 4.45 -11.67
N ASP A 590 5.05 5.46 -11.37
CA ASP A 590 5.08 6.21 -10.10
C ASP A 590 4.56 5.40 -8.90
N ALA A 591 3.92 4.24 -9.13
CA ALA A 591 3.32 3.38 -8.12
C ALA A 591 3.89 1.95 -8.20
N PRO A 592 4.02 1.23 -7.07
CA PRO A 592 4.53 -0.13 -7.11
C PRO A 592 3.51 -1.08 -7.78
N PRO A 593 3.95 -2.10 -8.52
CA PRO A 593 3.07 -3.04 -9.23
C PRO A 593 2.22 -3.93 -8.30
N ALA A 594 2.41 -3.84 -6.98
CA ALA A 594 1.55 -4.44 -5.96
C ALA A 594 0.23 -3.68 -5.71
N MET A 595 -0.11 -2.68 -6.54
CA MET A 595 -1.42 -2.02 -6.54
C MET A 595 -1.74 -1.41 -7.91
N TRP A 596 -3.00 -1.09 -8.14
CA TRP A 596 -3.45 -0.29 -9.28
C TRP A 596 -4.60 0.65 -8.89
N LEU A 597 -5.03 1.47 -9.85
CA LEU A 597 -6.26 2.25 -9.76
C LEU A 597 -7.36 1.56 -10.58
N GLN A 598 -8.52 1.31 -9.99
CA GLN A 598 -9.67 0.65 -10.65
C GLN A 598 -10.91 1.56 -10.70
N PRO A 599 -11.77 1.50 -11.74
CA PRO A 599 -12.93 2.37 -11.85
C PRO A 599 -13.89 2.25 -10.65
N VAL A 600 -14.35 3.38 -10.13
CA VAL A 600 -15.30 3.43 -9.00
C VAL A 600 -16.73 3.20 -9.51
N PRO A 601 -17.47 2.20 -8.99
CA PRO A 601 -18.88 2.02 -9.31
C PRO A 601 -19.72 3.26 -8.97
N ALA A 602 -20.65 3.63 -9.85
CA ALA A 602 -21.42 4.88 -9.74
C ALA A 602 -22.07 5.09 -8.36
N TRP A 603 -22.62 4.03 -7.75
CA TRP A 603 -23.30 4.06 -6.45
C TRP A 603 -22.38 4.39 -5.24
N ARG A 604 -21.06 4.36 -5.41
CA ARG A 604 -20.08 4.78 -4.38
C ARG A 604 -19.08 5.83 -4.87
N SER A 605 -19.44 6.56 -5.92
CA SER A 605 -18.62 7.64 -6.46
C SER A 605 -18.58 8.85 -5.53
N ALA A 606 -17.38 9.22 -5.08
CA ALA A 606 -17.12 10.45 -4.33
C ALA A 606 -17.61 11.72 -5.05
N GLY A 607 -17.82 11.67 -6.38
CA GLY A 607 -18.32 12.80 -7.17
C GLY A 607 -19.73 13.28 -6.81
N TRP A 608 -20.59 12.41 -6.28
CA TRP A 608 -21.90 12.82 -5.72
C TRP A 608 -21.99 12.61 -4.21
N MET A 609 -21.26 11.64 -3.67
CA MET A 609 -21.23 11.38 -2.22
C MET A 609 -20.68 12.57 -1.44
N LEU A 610 -19.63 13.25 -1.89
CA LEU A 610 -19.10 14.43 -1.19
C LEU A 610 -20.08 15.62 -1.24
N PRO A 611 -20.66 16.03 -2.38
CA PRO A 611 -21.73 17.02 -2.42
C PRO A 611 -22.93 16.67 -1.52
N LEU A 612 -23.40 15.42 -1.51
CA LEU A 612 -24.49 14.99 -0.63
C LEU A 612 -24.10 15.08 0.84
N PHE A 613 -22.86 14.69 1.20
CA PHE A 613 -22.34 14.80 2.55
C PHE A 613 -22.32 16.24 3.03
N TYR A 614 -21.74 17.17 2.26
CA TYR A 614 -21.70 18.59 2.62
C TYR A 614 -23.10 19.21 2.69
N ALA A 615 -24.00 18.86 1.77
CA ALA A 615 -25.39 19.30 1.82
C ALA A 615 -26.12 18.80 3.07
N ALA A 616 -25.94 17.53 3.45
CA ALA A 616 -26.52 16.96 4.66
C ALA A 616 -26.00 17.67 5.92
N VAL A 617 -24.68 17.89 6.02
CA VAL A 617 -24.06 18.64 7.13
C VAL A 617 -24.59 20.08 7.20
N ALA A 618 -24.63 20.78 6.07
CA ALA A 618 -25.14 22.15 6.00
C ALA A 618 -26.60 22.24 6.48
N VAL A 619 -27.47 21.28 6.10
CA VAL A 619 -28.86 21.21 6.58
C VAL A 619 -28.92 20.96 8.09
N HIS A 620 -28.09 20.09 8.65
CA HIS A 620 -28.04 19.85 10.10
C HIS A 620 -27.64 21.12 10.87
N VAL A 621 -26.54 21.76 10.47
CA VAL A 621 -26.02 22.99 11.10
C VAL A 621 -27.05 24.12 10.98
N LEU A 622 -27.60 24.35 9.78
CA LEU A 622 -28.58 25.41 9.55
C LEU A 622 -29.88 25.17 10.32
N ALA A 623 -30.37 23.93 10.38
CA ALA A 623 -31.56 23.59 11.17
C ALA A 623 -31.35 23.87 12.67
N LEU A 624 -30.19 23.49 13.22
CA LEU A 624 -29.85 23.75 14.62
C LEU A 624 -29.66 25.25 14.91
N ALA A 625 -29.08 26.02 13.99
CA ALA A 625 -28.89 27.46 14.15
C ALA A 625 -30.20 28.26 14.01
N LEU A 626 -31.08 27.87 13.09
CA LEU A 626 -32.36 28.56 12.85
C LEU A 626 -33.38 28.36 13.98
N TRP A 627 -33.23 27.36 14.84
CA TRP A 627 -34.16 27.10 15.94
C TRP A 627 -34.10 28.10 17.09
N PRO A 628 -32.93 28.41 17.70
CA PRO A 628 -32.82 29.49 18.68
C PRO A 628 -33.12 30.84 18.03
N ALA A 629 -32.68 31.10 16.79
CA ALA A 629 -33.05 32.31 16.05
C ALA A 629 -34.57 32.46 15.92
N ALA A 630 -35.29 31.41 15.52
CA ALA A 630 -36.74 31.42 15.45
C ALA A 630 -37.40 31.53 16.84
N ALA A 631 -36.76 31.07 17.92
CA ALA A 631 -37.24 31.28 19.29
C ALA A 631 -37.10 32.74 19.73
N LEU A 632 -35.98 33.39 19.43
CA LEU A 632 -35.75 34.82 19.66
C LEU A 632 -36.73 35.67 18.85
N VAL A 633 -36.93 35.38 17.56
CA VAL A 633 -37.94 36.06 16.72
C VAL A 633 -39.35 35.88 17.28
N ARG A 634 -39.72 34.69 17.76
CA ARG A 634 -41.03 34.47 18.43
C ARG A 634 -41.16 35.26 19.73
N ARG A 635 -40.10 35.33 20.55
CA ARG A 635 -40.06 36.13 21.78
C ARG A 635 -40.21 37.62 21.48
N HIS A 636 -39.50 38.14 20.48
CA HIS A 636 -39.57 39.54 20.06
C HIS A 636 -40.94 39.90 19.46
N THR A 637 -41.50 39.02 18.62
CA THR A 637 -42.81 39.24 17.97
C THR A 637 -44.02 38.83 18.83
N GLN A 638 -43.81 38.42 20.09
CA GLN A 638 -44.83 37.91 21.01
C GLN A 638 -45.68 36.74 20.46
N ARG A 639 -45.20 36.03 19.43
CA ARG A 639 -45.92 34.95 18.76
C ARG A 639 -45.72 33.61 19.49
N ARG A 640 -46.79 33.11 20.12
CA ARG A 640 -46.80 31.77 20.75
C ARG A 640 -46.68 30.66 19.70
N LEU A 641 -45.79 29.71 19.97
CA LEU A 641 -45.64 28.48 19.19
C LEU A 641 -46.71 27.47 19.62
N LYS A 642 -47.81 27.38 18.87
CA LYS A 642 -48.80 26.31 19.04
C LYS A 642 -48.28 25.04 18.36
N LEU A 643 -48.06 23.99 19.13
CA LEU A 643 -47.78 22.62 18.67
C LEU A 643 -48.63 21.68 19.52
N ASP A 644 -49.15 20.60 18.94
CA ASP A 644 -49.68 19.50 19.74
C ASP A 644 -48.54 18.77 20.49
N GLY A 645 -48.88 17.92 21.48
CA GLY A 645 -47.87 17.21 22.28
C GLY A 645 -46.93 16.36 21.41
N ARG A 646 -47.47 15.67 20.40
CA ARG A 646 -46.71 14.80 19.49
C ARG A 646 -45.84 15.61 18.52
N GLU A 647 -46.32 16.75 18.03
CA GLU A 647 -45.53 17.71 17.24
C GLU A 647 -44.37 18.30 18.04
N ARG A 648 -44.60 18.65 19.31
CA ARG A 648 -43.55 19.12 20.22
C ARG A 648 -42.50 18.03 20.42
N ASP A 649 -42.92 16.81 20.68
CA ASP A 649 -42.02 15.72 21.03
C ASP A 649 -41.24 15.21 19.80
N LEU A 650 -41.89 15.03 18.64
CA LEU A 650 -41.20 14.72 17.37
C LEU A 650 -40.23 15.83 16.95
N ARG A 651 -40.58 17.09 17.21
CA ARG A 651 -39.64 18.20 17.05
C ARG A 651 -38.45 18.02 17.99
N LEU A 652 -38.63 17.93 19.30
CA LEU A 652 -37.52 17.80 20.26
C LEU A 652 -36.63 16.58 19.95
N LEU A 653 -37.20 15.43 19.62
CA LEU A 653 -36.44 14.24 19.19
C LEU A 653 -35.65 14.49 17.91
N THR A 654 -36.20 15.24 16.93
CA THR A 654 -35.44 15.68 15.76
C THR A 654 -34.24 16.55 16.18
N PHE A 655 -34.39 17.46 17.15
CA PHE A 655 -33.30 18.34 17.61
C PHE A 655 -32.10 17.57 18.15
N PHE A 656 -32.35 16.73 19.16
CA PHE A 656 -31.32 15.93 19.79
C PHE A 656 -30.74 14.91 18.81
N GLY A 657 -31.55 14.44 17.85
CA GLY A 657 -31.09 13.62 16.75
C GLY A 657 -30.12 14.33 15.79
N LEU A 658 -30.38 15.58 15.42
CA LEU A 658 -29.45 16.38 14.61
C LEU A 658 -28.13 16.63 15.35
N ILE A 659 -28.19 16.88 16.67
CA ILE A 659 -26.99 16.99 17.51
C ILE A 659 -26.23 15.65 17.53
N ALA A 660 -26.91 14.53 17.74
CA ALA A 660 -26.30 13.20 17.74
C ALA A 660 -25.61 12.86 16.40
N ASN A 661 -26.23 13.22 15.27
CA ASN A 661 -25.62 13.08 13.95
C ASN A 661 -24.36 13.94 13.79
N LEU A 662 -24.36 15.20 14.26
CA LEU A 662 -23.15 16.02 14.23
C LEU A 662 -22.06 15.51 15.18
N LEU A 663 -22.42 14.97 16.35
CA LEU A 663 -21.48 14.32 17.27
C LEU A 663 -20.86 13.04 16.66
N LEU A 664 -21.64 12.25 15.92
CA LEU A 664 -21.13 11.11 15.15
C LEU A 664 -20.07 11.54 14.12
N LEU A 665 -20.34 12.63 13.37
CA LEU A 665 -19.39 13.16 12.40
C LEU A 665 -18.13 13.76 13.07
N ALA A 666 -18.29 14.47 14.18
CA ALA A 666 -17.19 14.99 14.97
C ALA A 666 -16.32 13.86 15.56
N LEU A 667 -16.93 12.77 16.02
CA LEU A 667 -16.22 11.58 16.51
C LEU A 667 -15.41 10.92 15.40
N TRP A 668 -15.97 10.76 14.19
CA TRP A 668 -15.20 10.26 13.05
C TRP A 668 -14.03 11.19 12.69
N ALA A 669 -14.27 12.50 12.59
CA ALA A 669 -13.22 13.47 12.29
C ALA A 669 -12.09 13.44 13.35
N TRP A 670 -12.45 13.32 14.63
CA TRP A 670 -11.50 13.15 15.72
C TRP A 670 -10.71 11.84 15.60
N MET A 671 -11.38 10.70 15.34
CA MET A 671 -10.71 9.41 15.16
C MET A 671 -9.71 9.44 13.99
N PHE A 672 -10.10 9.96 12.83
CA PHE A 672 -9.19 10.09 11.68
C PHE A 672 -8.02 11.04 11.97
N GLY A 673 -8.27 12.20 12.59
CA GLY A 673 -7.21 13.11 13.02
C GLY A 673 -6.24 12.50 14.04
N ARG A 674 -6.70 11.56 14.87
CA ARG A 674 -5.83 10.77 15.77
C ARG A 674 -5.00 9.74 15.01
N ILE A 675 -5.59 9.03 14.06
CA ILE A 675 -4.89 8.03 13.20
C ILE A 675 -3.76 8.69 12.41
N ASP A 676 -4.00 9.88 11.85
CA ASP A 676 -3.02 10.63 11.04
C ASP A 676 -1.79 11.10 11.85
N LEU A 677 -1.92 11.20 13.19
CA LEU A 677 -0.83 11.54 14.09
C LEU A 677 0.05 10.34 14.47
N SER A 678 -0.53 9.14 14.65
CA SER A 678 0.24 7.89 14.81
C SER A 678 -0.61 6.65 14.50
N PRO A 679 -0.17 5.81 13.54
CA PRO A 679 -0.74 4.49 13.28
C PRO A 679 -0.81 3.56 14.49
N ARG A 680 -0.02 3.76 15.56
CA ARG A 680 -0.04 2.90 16.77
C ARG A 680 -1.40 2.88 17.46
N LEU A 681 -2.23 3.92 17.29
CA LEU A 681 -3.57 3.97 17.89
C LEU A 681 -4.53 2.90 17.32
N LEU A 682 -4.18 2.31 16.17
CA LEU A 682 -4.88 1.18 15.55
C LEU A 682 -4.54 -0.17 16.23
N ASP A 683 -3.74 -0.15 17.30
CA ASP A 683 -3.48 -1.31 18.16
C ASP A 683 -4.63 -1.64 19.14
N GLY A 684 -5.80 -1.03 18.97
CA GLY A 684 -7.00 -1.22 19.80
C GLY A 684 -7.34 -0.06 20.74
N GLN A 685 -6.47 0.95 20.87
CA GLN A 685 -6.81 2.18 21.63
C GLN A 685 -8.06 2.90 21.12
N LEU A 686 -8.40 2.76 19.83
CA LEU A 686 -9.58 3.36 19.21
C LEU A 686 -10.85 2.50 19.29
N ASP A 687 -10.80 1.27 19.82
CA ASP A 687 -11.92 0.33 19.78
C ASP A 687 -13.16 0.84 20.55
N SER A 688 -12.99 1.46 21.71
CA SER A 688 -14.09 2.06 22.47
C SER A 688 -14.73 3.23 21.72
N GLY A 689 -13.93 4.04 21.02
CA GLY A 689 -14.42 5.12 20.16
C GLY A 689 -15.22 4.58 18.98
N LEU A 690 -14.74 3.50 18.36
CA LEU A 690 -15.45 2.77 17.29
C LEU A 690 -16.79 2.21 17.78
N ARG A 691 -16.86 1.62 18.98
CA ARG A 691 -18.14 1.16 19.56
C ARG A 691 -19.12 2.31 19.80
N ILE A 692 -18.66 3.45 20.31
CA ILE A 692 -19.50 4.64 20.49
C ILE A 692 -19.99 5.17 19.13
N ALA A 693 -19.13 5.20 18.10
CA ALA A 693 -19.51 5.60 16.76
C ALA A 693 -20.54 4.65 16.12
N GLN A 694 -20.44 3.34 16.38
CA GLN A 694 -21.42 2.33 15.95
C GLN A 694 -22.78 2.51 16.64
N LEU A 695 -22.80 2.79 17.95
CA LEU A 695 -24.04 3.08 18.69
C LEU A 695 -24.70 4.39 18.23
N LEU A 696 -23.91 5.44 17.98
CA LEU A 696 -24.41 6.68 17.37
C LEU A 696 -24.87 6.46 15.91
N GLY A 697 -24.22 5.55 15.18
CA GLY A 697 -24.65 5.09 13.85
C GLY A 697 -26.04 4.44 13.88
N LEU A 698 -26.30 3.53 14.84
CA LEU A 698 -27.64 2.98 15.07
C LEU A 698 -28.66 4.08 15.45
N LEU A 699 -28.27 5.01 16.32
CA LEU A 699 -29.14 6.11 16.72
C LEU A 699 -29.55 6.98 15.52
N SER A 700 -28.67 7.20 14.53
CA SER A 700 -28.98 7.95 13.31
C SER A 700 -30.17 7.36 12.51
N VAL A 701 -30.38 6.04 12.57
CA VAL A 701 -31.53 5.36 11.96
C VAL A 701 -32.84 5.78 12.65
N ALA A 702 -32.87 5.79 13.98
CA ALA A 702 -34.02 6.26 14.74
C ALA A 702 -34.29 7.76 14.49
N VAL A 703 -33.23 8.57 14.37
CA VAL A 703 -33.32 10.00 14.02
C VAL A 703 -33.93 10.22 12.64
N ALA A 704 -33.56 9.41 11.63
CA ALA A 704 -34.15 9.47 10.30
C ALA A 704 -35.65 9.10 10.34
N VAL A 705 -36.03 8.05 11.07
CA VAL A 705 -37.45 7.66 11.26
C VAL A 705 -38.25 8.78 11.93
N VAL A 706 -37.75 9.35 13.02
CA VAL A 706 -38.37 10.50 13.71
C VAL A 706 -38.54 11.70 12.76
N SER A 707 -37.51 11.99 11.95
CA SER A 707 -37.53 13.11 10.99
C SER A 707 -38.59 12.89 9.90
N ILE A 708 -38.76 11.66 9.41
CA ILE A 708 -39.82 11.28 8.46
C ILE A 708 -41.21 11.38 9.09
N LEU A 709 -41.37 11.00 10.37
CA LEU A 709 -42.63 11.17 11.10
C LEU A 709 -42.98 12.65 11.30
N ASN A 710 -41.99 13.52 11.55
CA ASN A 710 -42.15 14.97 11.60
C ASN A 710 -42.60 15.54 10.23
N VAL A 711 -42.04 15.07 9.11
CA VAL A 711 -42.55 15.40 7.76
C VAL A 711 -44.03 15.03 7.62
N ARG A 712 -44.45 13.83 8.03
CA ARG A 712 -45.86 13.39 7.94
C ARG A 712 -46.82 14.33 8.67
N GLN A 713 -46.43 14.95 9.78
CA GLN A 713 -47.26 15.97 10.45
C GLN A 713 -47.41 17.23 9.60
N THR A 714 -46.37 17.67 8.89
CA THR A 714 -46.45 18.85 8.00
C THR A 714 -47.32 18.66 6.75
N LEU A 715 -47.79 17.44 6.47
CA LEU A 715 -48.73 17.16 5.37
C LEU A 715 -50.17 17.51 5.74
N ARG A 716 -50.54 17.52 7.03
CA ARG A 716 -51.87 17.92 7.50
C ARG A 716 -52.01 19.45 7.43
N PRO A 717 -53.03 20.00 6.74
CA PRO A 717 -53.29 21.45 6.75
C PRO A 717 -53.72 21.93 8.15
N PRO A 718 -53.53 23.23 8.50
CA PRO A 718 -52.89 24.28 7.71
C PRO A 718 -51.42 24.50 8.12
N VAL A 719 -50.48 23.86 7.41
CA VAL A 719 -49.04 24.03 7.64
C VAL A 719 -48.39 24.85 6.51
N HIS A 720 -47.66 25.90 6.90
CA HIS A 720 -46.98 26.81 5.97
C HIS A 720 -45.93 26.09 5.09
N ARG A 721 -45.86 26.44 3.80
CA ARG A 721 -45.00 25.78 2.79
C ARG A 721 -43.53 25.70 3.22
N VAL A 722 -42.99 26.76 3.84
CA VAL A 722 -41.61 26.79 4.35
C VAL A 722 -41.37 25.78 5.48
N ARG A 723 -42.32 25.59 6.42
CA ARG A 723 -42.19 24.58 7.49
C ARG A 723 -42.10 23.18 6.90
N ARG A 724 -42.91 22.89 5.88
CA ARG A 724 -42.89 21.62 5.14
C ARG A 724 -41.56 21.42 4.40
N ALA A 725 -41.08 22.44 3.68
CA ALA A 725 -39.80 22.38 2.97
C ALA A 725 -38.61 22.10 3.93
N CYS A 726 -38.53 22.81 5.05
CA CYS A 726 -37.48 22.58 6.06
C CYS A 726 -37.57 21.16 6.67
N ALA A 727 -38.78 20.66 6.97
CA ALA A 727 -38.94 19.31 7.49
C ALA A 727 -38.48 18.25 6.49
N VAL A 728 -38.83 18.41 5.20
CA VAL A 728 -38.41 17.50 4.12
C VAL A 728 -36.88 17.54 3.93
N ALA A 729 -36.27 18.73 3.93
CA ALA A 729 -34.82 18.87 3.84
C ALA A 729 -34.10 18.18 5.01
N ILE A 730 -34.58 18.39 6.24
CA ILE A 730 -34.06 17.72 7.45
C ILE A 730 -34.19 16.20 7.33
N ALA A 731 -35.35 15.67 6.96
CA ALA A 731 -35.54 14.23 6.80
C ALA A 731 -34.64 13.64 5.72
N ALA A 732 -34.49 14.31 4.58
CA ALA A 732 -33.57 13.91 3.51
C ALA A 732 -32.10 13.90 3.99
N ALA A 733 -31.68 14.90 4.76
CA ALA A 733 -30.34 14.95 5.34
C ALA A 733 -30.11 13.83 6.36
N CYS A 734 -31.08 13.51 7.22
CA CYS A 734 -31.00 12.39 8.15
C CYS A 734 -30.92 11.03 7.43
N VAL A 735 -31.71 10.84 6.36
CA VAL A 735 -31.62 9.65 5.50
C VAL A 735 -30.27 9.55 4.79
N ALA A 736 -29.69 10.69 4.37
CA ALA A 736 -28.33 10.71 3.80
C ALA A 736 -27.26 10.30 4.82
N VAL A 737 -27.36 10.73 6.09
CA VAL A 737 -26.46 10.26 7.17
C VAL A 737 -26.55 8.74 7.35
N VAL A 738 -27.77 8.19 7.40
CA VAL A 738 -27.99 6.74 7.47
C VAL A 738 -27.39 6.02 6.25
N TRP A 739 -27.56 6.57 5.05
CA TRP A 739 -26.93 6.03 3.85
C TRP A 739 -25.41 5.99 3.97
N PHE A 740 -24.75 7.06 4.44
CA PHE A 740 -23.29 7.06 4.65
C PHE A 740 -22.83 6.02 5.66
N VAL A 741 -23.57 5.85 6.76
CA VAL A 741 -23.27 4.86 7.81
C VAL A 741 -23.21 3.44 7.24
N PHE A 742 -24.13 3.06 6.35
CA PHE A 742 -24.12 1.75 5.71
C PHE A 742 -23.18 1.67 4.49
N ALA A 743 -23.21 2.65 3.59
CA ALA A 743 -22.42 2.65 2.35
C ALA A 743 -20.90 2.71 2.59
N LEU A 744 -20.46 3.20 3.76
CA LEU A 744 -19.06 3.26 4.18
C LEU A 744 -18.70 2.21 5.25
N HIS A 745 -19.57 1.21 5.44
CA HIS A 745 -19.37 0.07 6.34
C HIS A 745 -18.93 0.44 7.77
N THR A 746 -19.37 1.59 8.29
CA THR A 746 -19.02 2.01 9.66
C THR A 746 -19.71 1.17 10.73
N MET A 747 -20.73 0.40 10.34
CA MET A 747 -21.47 -0.56 11.14
C MET A 747 -20.88 -1.98 11.18
N GLN A 748 -19.69 -2.22 10.60
CA GLN A 748 -18.98 -3.50 10.69
C GLN A 748 -18.58 -3.77 12.16
N TRP A 749 -19.24 -4.73 12.83
CA TRP A 749 -19.01 -5.01 14.25
C TRP A 749 -17.69 -5.77 14.55
N SER A 750 -17.00 -6.26 13.52
CA SER A 750 -15.62 -6.72 13.64
C SER A 750 -14.70 -5.58 14.09
N LEU A 751 -13.70 -5.90 14.91
CA LEU A 751 -12.61 -4.97 15.26
C LEU A 751 -11.37 -5.20 14.39
N VAL A 752 -11.47 -6.02 13.34
CA VAL A 752 -10.49 -6.05 12.24
C VAL A 752 -10.78 -4.86 11.33
N TYR A 753 -9.79 -3.99 11.18
CA TYR A 753 -9.83 -2.83 10.30
C TYR A 753 -8.51 -2.55 9.61
#